data_AF-A0A7I8LEP4-F1
#
_entry.id   AF-A0A7I8LEP4-F1
#
_cell.length_a   1.000
_cell.length_b   1.000
_cell.length_c   1.000
_cell.angle_alpha   90.00
_cell.angle_beta   90.00
_cell.angle_gamma   90.00
#
_symmetry.space_group_name_H-M   'P 1'
#
loop_
_entity.id
_entity.type
_entity.pdbx_description
1 polymer ?
#
loop_
_entity_poly.entity_id
_entity_poly.type
_entity_poly.pdbx_seq_one_letter_code
_entity_poly.pdbx_strand_id
1 'polypeptide(L)'
;MAAEDDHHDFCSIKDMLASGDRISEIGNTVEVLTKIELEVAYCSEKVLNLDILLMNVASQLTDYEALEVEAAFIPPDKVEKAFEFDMLSGILDSELEELDSFMRYLQAEIMDARRRLQPSGHPEAQVGEKLRDAEESLKQSQEQVTEIRTHSTKFERLLALRGKEPGNGEGEGFSDNGHVSLMGDKWKMHTVGQQRHVLQMLEKSLARELDLEKRLSEARYEEEVLRLKLGLVEKEASCAEESMADILERLFEADNISLVMMEISKGLISKLQTVQFSLNCSGLRENEMRSKLQDSLQRLSTQESAMQRLKASRSEADDLLVGQVNSLKSSLKEAEDRFALSDSETIALKEEVNSLEKRLRESDMELLTNQEKVVEAERRAENAETSCNLLAETNMELSKDLGSIRMVLSEKEDALDRQRKESDAQLKQATAAIEAIGEQRDLLFSTVSDMETLIKGLKARASEADAIAQSAESKCSSLTETNSKLSVELGSLRSRLGCLEGSLHQAEKAKMATAKDIGVKAKFINDLVIKLASERERLQAQVSRLTTDNQALRDSSQGIQDDGKELGCVESFEGSVAESSAADFQAEAYSPGVDDSAAAAGAAGAALNVGAVRSIEAGLLGPKHVVVAALVLAISAIGVYIFQLESCPF
;
A
#
# COMPACT_ATOMS: atom_id res chain seq x y z
N MET A 1 -87.32 20.36 -34.35
CA MET A 1 -86.35 21.40 -34.75
C MET A 1 -85.12 21.17 -33.92
N ALA A 2 -83.97 21.03 -34.59
CA ALA A 2 -82.62 20.77 -34.08
C ALA A 2 -82.38 19.39 -33.43
N ALA A 3 -81.70 18.53 -34.20
CA ALA A 3 -80.88 17.43 -33.74
C ALA A 3 -79.42 17.83 -34.01
N GLU A 4 -78.58 17.83 -32.98
CA GLU A 4 -77.12 17.95 -32.98
C GLU A 4 -76.66 17.41 -31.61
N ASP A 5 -75.50 16.79 -31.39
CA ASP A 5 -74.66 15.90 -32.18
C ASP A 5 -73.71 15.30 -31.13
N ASP A 6 -73.92 14.04 -30.70
CA ASP A 6 -73.08 13.38 -29.68
C ASP A 6 -71.85 12.74 -30.33
N HIS A 7 -70.82 13.54 -30.61
CA HIS A 7 -69.51 13.03 -30.99
C HIS A 7 -68.40 14.01 -30.60
N HIS A 8 -67.85 13.84 -29.39
CA HIS A 8 -66.43 14.06 -29.05
C HIS A 8 -66.26 13.81 -27.55
N ASP A 9 -65.65 12.67 -27.16
CA ASP A 9 -64.52 12.67 -26.19
C ASP A 9 -63.92 11.29 -25.83
N PHE A 10 -64.13 10.23 -26.62
CA PHE A 10 -63.52 8.91 -26.31
C PHE A 10 -62.13 8.67 -26.93
N CYS A 11 -61.56 9.62 -27.68
CA CYS A 11 -60.23 9.47 -28.30
C CYS A 11 -59.05 10.02 -27.47
N SER A 12 -59.26 10.82 -26.41
CA SER A 12 -58.12 11.47 -25.73
C SER A 12 -57.43 10.59 -24.67
N ILE A 13 -58.17 9.69 -24.02
CA ILE A 13 -57.64 8.89 -22.88
C ILE A 13 -56.73 7.74 -23.36
N LYS A 14 -57.02 7.14 -24.52
CA LYS A 14 -56.22 6.04 -25.08
C LYS A 14 -54.85 6.51 -25.57
N ASP A 15 -54.77 7.73 -26.09
CA ASP A 15 -53.51 8.34 -26.53
C ASP A 15 -52.65 8.81 -25.34
N MET A 16 -53.27 9.21 -24.22
CA MET A 16 -52.55 9.52 -22.98
C MET A 16 -52.00 8.28 -22.27
N LEU A 17 -52.74 7.15 -22.26
CA LEU A 17 -52.25 5.88 -21.71
C LEU A 17 -51.14 5.26 -22.57
N ALA A 18 -51.26 5.32 -23.90
CA ALA A 18 -50.21 4.87 -24.82
C ALA A 18 -48.96 5.78 -24.79
N SER A 19 -49.11 7.06 -24.42
CA SER A 19 -47.98 7.98 -24.19
C SER A 19 -47.19 7.62 -22.93
N GLY A 20 -47.87 7.29 -21.83
CA GLY A 20 -47.21 6.89 -20.57
C GLY A 20 -46.41 5.59 -20.69
N ASP A 21 -46.95 4.59 -21.40
CA ASP A 21 -46.28 3.30 -21.65
C ASP A 21 -45.04 3.48 -22.52
N ARG A 22 -45.13 4.31 -23.58
CA ARG A 22 -43.99 4.66 -24.45
C ARG A 22 -42.89 5.41 -23.70
N ILE A 23 -43.21 6.30 -22.77
CA ILE A 23 -42.21 7.03 -21.97
C ILE A 23 -41.47 6.07 -21.02
N SER A 24 -42.17 5.07 -20.46
CA SER A 24 -41.55 4.04 -19.60
C SER A 24 -40.66 3.07 -20.40
N GLU A 25 -41.07 2.67 -21.61
CA GLU A 25 -40.26 1.84 -22.50
C GLU A 25 -39.03 2.58 -23.04
N ILE A 26 -39.16 3.88 -23.36
CA ILE A 26 -38.02 4.73 -23.74
C ILE A 26 -37.04 4.88 -22.58
N GLY A 27 -37.51 5.07 -21.35
CA GLY A 27 -36.66 5.10 -20.16
C GLY A 27 -35.85 3.80 -19.99
N ASN A 28 -36.52 2.66 -20.10
CA ASN A 28 -35.88 1.34 -20.02
C ASN A 28 -34.88 1.09 -21.17
N THR A 29 -35.19 1.51 -22.40
CA THR A 29 -34.26 1.35 -23.54
C THR A 29 -33.03 2.26 -23.43
N VAL A 30 -33.16 3.46 -22.86
CA VAL A 30 -32.02 4.34 -22.57
C VAL A 30 -31.14 3.74 -21.47
N GLU A 31 -31.73 3.16 -20.42
CA GLU A 31 -30.97 2.45 -19.37
C GLU A 31 -30.21 1.24 -19.94
N VAL A 32 -30.88 0.40 -20.74
CA VAL A 32 -30.23 -0.73 -21.43
C VAL A 32 -29.11 -0.25 -22.36
N LEU A 33 -29.30 0.85 -23.08
CA LEU A 33 -28.26 1.43 -23.92
C LEU A 33 -27.06 1.92 -23.09
N THR A 34 -27.29 2.63 -21.97
CA THR A 34 -26.18 3.09 -21.12
C THR A 34 -25.40 1.91 -20.52
N LYS A 35 -26.09 0.81 -20.19
CA LYS A 35 -25.45 -0.43 -19.75
C LYS A 35 -24.58 -1.03 -20.86
N ILE A 36 -25.10 -1.12 -22.09
CA ILE A 36 -24.35 -1.59 -23.26
C ILE A 36 -23.14 -0.70 -23.53
N GLU A 37 -23.29 0.63 -23.50
CA GLU A 37 -22.16 1.58 -23.69
C GLU A 37 -21.05 1.35 -22.65
N LEU A 38 -21.41 1.13 -21.38
CA LEU A 38 -20.46 0.81 -20.31
C LEU A 38 -19.79 -0.55 -20.51
N GLU A 39 -20.53 -1.59 -20.90
CA GLU A 39 -19.99 -2.92 -21.15
C GLU A 39 -19.08 -2.95 -22.39
N VAL A 40 -19.37 -2.15 -23.42
CA VAL A 40 -18.49 -1.95 -24.59
C VAL A 40 -17.22 -1.18 -24.21
N ALA A 41 -17.33 -0.16 -23.35
CA ALA A 41 -16.16 0.55 -22.84
C ALA A 41 -15.26 -0.37 -22.00
N TYR A 42 -15.86 -1.20 -21.15
CA TYR A 42 -15.15 -2.24 -20.39
C TYR A 42 -14.45 -3.25 -21.32
N CYS A 43 -15.14 -3.75 -22.36
CA CYS A 43 -14.52 -4.57 -23.40
C CYS A 43 -13.29 -3.90 -23.99
N SER A 44 -13.42 -2.64 -24.40
CA SER A 44 -12.34 -1.89 -25.07
C SER A 44 -11.12 -1.72 -24.15
N GLU A 45 -11.35 -1.43 -22.86
CA GLU A 45 -10.28 -1.35 -21.85
C GLU A 45 -9.63 -2.72 -21.62
N LYS A 46 -10.42 -3.80 -21.51
CA LYS A 46 -9.89 -5.16 -21.35
C LYS A 46 -9.06 -5.59 -22.57
N VAL A 47 -9.46 -5.23 -23.80
CA VAL A 47 -8.67 -5.47 -25.02
C VAL A 47 -7.32 -4.73 -24.98
N LEU A 48 -7.31 -3.45 -24.57
CA LEU A 48 -6.06 -2.69 -24.44
C LEU A 48 -5.12 -3.31 -23.40
N ASN A 49 -5.65 -3.77 -22.27
CA ASN A 49 -4.86 -4.45 -21.25
C ASN A 49 -4.27 -5.77 -21.77
N LEU A 50 -5.02 -6.52 -22.59
CA LEU A 50 -4.52 -7.75 -23.23
C LEU A 50 -3.48 -7.45 -24.31
N ASP A 51 -3.57 -6.32 -25.02
CA ASP A 51 -2.52 -5.90 -25.96
C ASP A 51 -1.21 -5.56 -25.22
N ILE A 52 -1.29 -4.91 -24.06
CA ILE A 52 -0.13 -4.67 -23.18
C ILE A 52 0.47 -6.01 -22.71
N LEU A 53 -0.37 -6.96 -22.31
CA LEU A 53 0.09 -8.30 -21.93
C LEU A 53 0.77 -9.02 -23.11
N LEU A 54 0.20 -8.92 -24.31
CA LEU A 54 0.81 -9.46 -25.53
C LEU A 54 2.20 -8.87 -25.80
N MET A 55 2.36 -7.55 -25.62
CA MET A 55 3.67 -6.89 -25.76
C MET A 55 4.69 -7.40 -24.74
N ASN A 56 4.28 -7.67 -23.52
CA ASN A 56 5.14 -8.26 -22.49
C ASN A 56 5.52 -9.71 -22.80
N VAL A 57 4.57 -10.52 -23.28
CA VAL A 57 4.87 -11.89 -23.74
C VAL A 57 5.84 -11.87 -24.93
N ALA A 58 5.64 -10.95 -25.88
CA ALA A 58 6.50 -10.80 -27.05
C ALA A 58 7.95 -10.38 -26.71
N SER A 59 8.12 -9.49 -25.73
CA SER A 59 9.46 -9.07 -25.28
C SER A 59 10.22 -10.23 -24.62
N GLN A 60 9.55 -11.01 -23.77
CA GLN A 60 10.12 -12.20 -23.15
C GLN A 60 10.48 -13.29 -24.17
N LEU A 61 9.68 -13.46 -25.24
CA LEU A 61 10.02 -14.37 -26.33
C LEU A 61 11.28 -13.94 -27.07
N THR A 62 11.47 -12.64 -27.29
CA THR A 62 12.64 -12.10 -28.00
C THR A 62 13.92 -12.33 -27.19
N ASP A 63 13.85 -12.15 -25.86
CA ASP A 63 14.93 -12.46 -24.93
C ASP A 63 15.25 -13.96 -24.90
N TYR A 64 14.22 -14.80 -25.05
CA TYR A 64 14.34 -16.25 -25.11
C TYR A 64 14.89 -16.78 -26.46
N GLU A 65 14.62 -16.08 -27.57
CA GLU A 65 15.11 -16.39 -28.92
C GLU A 65 16.57 -15.97 -29.13
N ALA A 66 17.03 -14.90 -28.47
CA ALA A 66 18.41 -14.41 -28.52
C ALA A 66 19.45 -15.32 -27.80
N LEU A 67 19.00 -16.32 -27.06
CA LEU A 67 19.83 -17.25 -26.29
C LEU A 67 20.16 -18.49 -27.14
N GLU A 68 21.32 -18.51 -27.82
CA GLU A 68 21.87 -19.72 -28.46
C GLU A 68 21.89 -20.90 -27.47
N VAL A 69 21.23 -22.00 -27.85
CA VAL A 69 21.20 -23.25 -27.06
C VAL A 69 22.47 -24.02 -27.36
N GLU A 70 23.53 -23.75 -26.60
CA GLU A 70 24.68 -24.65 -26.55
C GLU A 70 24.31 -25.87 -25.68
N ALA A 71 24.24 -27.04 -26.31
CA ALA A 71 23.49 -28.23 -25.88
C ALA A 71 24.04 -29.00 -24.65
N ALA A 72 24.72 -28.35 -23.70
CA ALA A 72 25.34 -29.07 -22.59
C ALA A 72 24.66 -28.91 -21.23
N PHE A 73 24.04 -27.77 -20.89
CA PHE A 73 23.31 -27.60 -19.62
C PHE A 73 22.35 -26.40 -19.72
N ILE A 74 21.07 -26.61 -19.41
CA ILE A 74 20.09 -25.51 -19.30
C ILE A 74 20.31 -24.84 -17.92
N PRO A 75 20.76 -23.59 -17.86
CA PRO A 75 20.87 -22.86 -16.59
C PRO A 75 19.50 -22.71 -15.91
N PRO A 76 19.42 -22.73 -14.57
CA PRO A 76 18.15 -22.58 -13.85
C PRO A 76 17.41 -21.27 -14.19
N ASP A 77 18.13 -20.17 -14.45
CA ASP A 77 17.57 -18.89 -14.92
C ASP A 77 16.82 -19.00 -16.26
N LYS A 78 17.21 -19.95 -17.14
CA LYS A 78 16.49 -20.21 -18.40
C LYS A 78 15.22 -21.02 -18.18
N VAL A 79 15.19 -21.89 -17.16
CA VAL A 79 14.00 -22.68 -16.81
C VAL A 79 12.94 -21.77 -16.18
N GLU A 80 13.37 -20.84 -15.32
CA GLU A 80 12.49 -19.85 -14.68
C GLU A 80 11.85 -18.91 -15.72
N LYS A 81 12.63 -18.36 -16.65
CA LYS A 81 12.10 -17.53 -17.74
C LYS A 81 11.20 -18.27 -18.72
N ALA A 82 11.48 -19.55 -19.01
CA ALA A 82 10.60 -20.37 -19.83
C ALA A 82 9.27 -20.64 -19.13
N PHE A 83 9.30 -20.91 -17.81
CA PHE A 83 8.10 -21.09 -17.01
C PHE A 83 7.27 -19.80 -16.91
N GLU A 84 7.92 -18.65 -16.75
CA GLU A 84 7.25 -17.33 -16.75
C GLU A 84 6.57 -17.05 -18.08
N PHE A 85 7.26 -17.30 -19.20
CA PHE A 85 6.70 -17.17 -20.53
C PHE A 85 5.49 -18.09 -20.76
N ASP A 86 5.60 -19.37 -20.35
CA ASP A 86 4.51 -20.36 -20.47
C ASP A 86 3.28 -19.95 -19.62
N MET A 87 3.52 -19.44 -18.40
CA MET A 87 2.43 -18.93 -17.55
C MET A 87 1.76 -17.70 -18.17
N LEU A 88 2.54 -16.71 -18.61
CA LEU A 88 1.99 -15.47 -19.16
C LEU A 88 1.23 -15.70 -20.48
N SER A 89 1.74 -16.60 -21.32
CA SER A 89 1.05 -17.03 -22.54
C SER A 89 -0.26 -17.76 -22.19
N GLY A 90 -0.24 -18.66 -21.20
CA GLY A 90 -1.45 -19.35 -20.74
C GLY A 90 -2.50 -18.42 -20.12
N ILE A 91 -2.07 -17.38 -19.39
CA ILE A 91 -2.96 -16.33 -18.87
C ILE A 91 -3.57 -15.54 -20.03
N LEU A 92 -2.74 -15.13 -21.00
CA LEU A 92 -3.20 -14.40 -22.18
C LEU A 92 -4.27 -15.19 -22.95
N ASP A 93 -4.04 -16.48 -23.20
CA ASP A 93 -4.99 -17.34 -23.92
C ASP A 93 -6.30 -17.54 -23.14
N SER A 94 -6.21 -17.76 -21.82
CA SER A 94 -7.40 -17.90 -20.97
C SER A 94 -8.26 -16.63 -20.97
N GLU A 95 -7.63 -15.45 -20.85
CA GLU A 95 -8.34 -14.17 -20.84
C GLU A 95 -8.94 -13.84 -22.21
N LEU A 96 -8.27 -14.22 -23.32
CA LEU A 96 -8.81 -14.06 -24.66
C LEU A 96 -10.07 -14.93 -24.88
N GLU A 97 -10.13 -16.14 -24.33
CA GLU A 97 -11.32 -17.01 -24.42
C GLU A 97 -12.50 -16.50 -23.58
N GLU A 98 -12.22 -15.99 -22.38
CA GLU A 98 -13.23 -15.35 -21.53
C GLU A 98 -13.79 -14.10 -22.21
N LEU A 99 -12.91 -13.24 -22.73
CA LEU A 99 -13.31 -12.01 -23.41
C LEU A 99 -14.10 -12.30 -24.70
N ASP A 100 -13.74 -13.32 -25.47
CA ASP A 100 -14.50 -13.74 -26.64
C ASP A 100 -15.91 -14.20 -26.27
N SER A 101 -16.04 -14.94 -25.17
CA SER A 101 -17.34 -15.37 -24.63
C SER A 101 -18.18 -14.17 -24.18
N PHE A 102 -17.56 -13.19 -23.52
CA PHE A 102 -18.23 -11.96 -23.10
C PHE A 102 -18.66 -11.10 -24.30
N MET A 103 -17.82 -10.95 -25.33
CA MET A 103 -18.18 -10.22 -26.54
C MET A 103 -19.33 -10.89 -27.32
N ARG A 104 -19.43 -12.22 -27.32
CA ARG A 104 -20.59 -12.94 -27.89
C ARG A 104 -21.87 -12.65 -27.12
N TYR A 105 -21.80 -12.59 -25.80
CA TYR A 105 -22.92 -12.20 -24.94
C TYR A 105 -23.36 -10.75 -25.25
N LEU A 106 -22.41 -9.81 -25.27
CA LEU A 106 -22.68 -8.40 -25.54
C LEU A 106 -23.25 -8.17 -26.95
N GLN A 107 -22.78 -8.93 -27.93
CA GLN A 107 -23.35 -8.91 -29.28
C GLN A 107 -24.80 -9.40 -29.30
N ALA A 108 -25.15 -10.41 -28.50
CA ALA A 108 -26.53 -10.87 -28.36
C ALA A 108 -27.42 -9.81 -27.68
N GLU A 109 -26.90 -9.12 -26.66
CA GLU A 109 -27.59 -8.04 -25.93
C GLU A 109 -27.84 -6.83 -26.86
N ILE A 110 -26.85 -6.41 -27.65
CA ILE A 110 -26.98 -5.36 -28.67
C ILE A 110 -28.02 -5.74 -29.72
N MET A 111 -28.02 -7.00 -30.17
CA MET A 111 -29.02 -7.51 -31.13
C MET A 111 -30.44 -7.59 -30.55
N ASP A 112 -30.59 -7.80 -29.24
CA ASP A 112 -31.87 -7.74 -28.55
C ASP A 112 -32.35 -6.28 -28.39
N ALA A 113 -31.48 -5.39 -27.92
CA ALA A 113 -31.76 -3.96 -27.81
C ALA A 113 -32.14 -3.34 -29.17
N ARG A 114 -31.44 -3.72 -30.24
CA ARG A 114 -31.74 -3.29 -31.62
C ARG A 114 -33.09 -3.79 -32.11
N ARG A 115 -33.52 -4.99 -31.71
CA ARG A 115 -34.85 -5.52 -32.03
C ARG A 115 -35.95 -4.77 -31.29
N ARG A 116 -35.68 -4.34 -30.06
CA ARG A 116 -36.60 -3.51 -29.25
C ARG A 116 -36.74 -2.08 -29.80
N LEU A 117 -35.76 -1.58 -30.55
CA LEU A 117 -35.69 -0.20 -31.10
C LEU A 117 -36.18 -0.04 -32.56
N GLN A 118 -36.81 -1.06 -33.17
CA GLN A 118 -37.41 -0.93 -34.52
C GLN A 118 -38.69 -0.07 -34.49
N PRO A 119 -38.97 0.74 -35.54
CA PRO A 119 -39.43 2.13 -35.37
C PRO A 119 -40.91 2.30 -35.06
N SER A 120 -41.20 3.15 -34.06
CA SER A 120 -42.51 3.77 -33.84
C SER A 120 -42.41 5.30 -33.86
N GLY A 121 -41.74 5.86 -34.87
CA GLY A 121 -41.95 7.24 -35.31
C GLY A 121 -41.56 8.34 -34.32
N HIS A 122 -40.25 8.43 -34.03
CA HIS A 122 -39.52 9.57 -33.45
C HIS A 122 -39.94 10.00 -32.02
N PRO A 123 -39.07 9.74 -31.01
CA PRO A 123 -37.71 10.28 -30.92
C PRO A 123 -36.61 9.19 -30.73
N GLU A 124 -36.51 8.26 -31.68
CA GLU A 124 -35.67 7.04 -31.58
C GLU A 124 -34.30 7.16 -32.31
N ALA A 125 -33.98 8.32 -32.91
CA ALA A 125 -32.80 8.47 -33.77
C ALA A 125 -31.47 8.52 -33.01
N GLN A 126 -31.43 9.18 -31.85
CA GLN A 126 -30.20 9.35 -31.05
C GLN A 126 -29.81 8.08 -30.30
N VAL A 127 -30.79 7.34 -29.75
CA VAL A 127 -30.58 6.05 -29.08
C VAL A 127 -30.14 5.00 -30.11
N GLY A 128 -30.72 5.02 -31.31
CA GLY A 128 -30.31 4.14 -32.40
C GLY A 128 -28.95 4.47 -33.02
N GLU A 129 -28.52 5.74 -33.00
CA GLU A 129 -27.16 6.15 -33.41
C GLU A 129 -26.13 5.64 -32.41
N LYS A 130 -26.32 5.92 -31.13
CA LYS A 130 -25.44 5.42 -30.05
C LYS A 130 -25.34 3.90 -29.99
N LEU A 131 -26.45 3.18 -30.22
CA LEU A 131 -26.42 1.72 -30.30
C LEU A 131 -25.61 1.23 -31.50
N ARG A 132 -25.65 1.95 -32.63
CA ARG A 132 -24.79 1.65 -33.78
C ARG A 132 -23.32 1.92 -33.47
N ASP A 133 -23.01 3.01 -32.77
CA ASP A 133 -21.65 3.33 -32.34
C ASP A 133 -21.10 2.25 -31.39
N ALA A 134 -21.94 1.75 -30.47
CA ALA A 134 -21.61 0.63 -29.58
C ALA A 134 -21.41 -0.69 -30.36
N GLU A 135 -22.23 -0.97 -31.37
CA GLU A 135 -22.08 -2.13 -32.27
C GLU A 135 -20.76 -2.06 -33.06
N GLU A 136 -20.40 -0.88 -33.57
CA GLU A 136 -19.16 -0.65 -34.31
C GLU A 136 -17.92 -0.76 -33.40
N SER A 137 -17.99 -0.19 -32.19
CA SER A 137 -16.91 -0.29 -31.19
C SER A 137 -16.71 -1.72 -30.67
N LEU A 138 -17.79 -2.49 -30.48
CA LEU A 138 -17.67 -3.92 -30.17
C LEU A 138 -17.03 -4.68 -31.32
N LYS A 139 -17.40 -4.38 -32.56
CA LYS A 139 -16.80 -5.02 -33.74
C LYS A 139 -15.30 -4.71 -33.85
N GLN A 140 -14.90 -3.47 -33.60
CA GLN A 140 -13.49 -3.08 -33.55
C GLN A 140 -12.72 -3.86 -32.46
N SER A 141 -13.33 -4.01 -31.28
CA SER A 141 -12.76 -4.82 -30.19
C SER A 141 -12.63 -6.30 -30.58
N GLN A 142 -13.62 -6.87 -31.28
CA GLN A 142 -13.55 -8.24 -31.81
C GLN A 142 -12.41 -8.39 -32.82
N GLU A 143 -12.23 -7.43 -33.73
CA GLU A 143 -11.12 -7.45 -34.70
C GLU A 143 -9.76 -7.42 -33.97
N GLN A 144 -9.59 -6.56 -32.97
CA GLN A 144 -8.38 -6.49 -32.14
C GLN A 144 -8.11 -7.79 -31.38
N VAL A 145 -9.13 -8.41 -30.77
CA VAL A 145 -8.98 -9.72 -30.10
C VAL A 145 -8.57 -10.81 -31.08
N THR A 146 -9.10 -10.80 -32.32
CA THR A 146 -8.64 -11.74 -33.34
C THR A 146 -7.18 -11.50 -33.72
N GLU A 147 -6.73 -10.25 -33.80
CA GLU A 147 -5.33 -9.91 -34.04
C GLU A 147 -4.44 -10.40 -32.90
N ILE A 148 -4.76 -10.09 -31.64
CA ILE A 148 -4.02 -10.55 -30.47
C ILE A 148 -3.96 -12.10 -30.44
N ARG A 149 -5.07 -12.79 -30.74
CA ARG A 149 -5.11 -14.26 -30.84
C ARG A 149 -4.22 -14.80 -31.96
N THR A 150 -4.16 -14.13 -33.12
CA THR A 150 -3.22 -14.54 -34.18
C THR A 150 -1.77 -14.34 -33.77
N HIS A 151 -1.46 -13.39 -32.89
CA HIS A 151 -0.13 -13.23 -32.32
C HIS A 151 0.17 -14.29 -31.25
N SER A 152 -0.77 -14.58 -30.35
CA SER A 152 -0.61 -15.63 -29.34
C SER A 152 -0.38 -17.01 -29.96
N THR A 153 -1.14 -17.38 -30.99
CA THR A 153 -0.94 -18.66 -31.71
C THR A 153 0.41 -18.76 -32.45
N LYS A 154 1.09 -17.64 -32.73
CA LYS A 154 2.48 -17.67 -33.24
C LYS A 154 3.45 -18.12 -32.13
N PHE A 155 3.21 -17.73 -30.88
CA PHE A 155 4.00 -18.13 -29.72
C PHE A 155 3.87 -19.62 -29.43
N GLU A 156 2.65 -20.14 -29.40
CA GLU A 156 2.40 -21.59 -29.24
C GLU A 156 3.08 -22.43 -30.33
N ARG A 157 3.06 -21.95 -31.59
CA ARG A 157 3.71 -22.63 -32.71
C ARG A 157 5.23 -22.63 -32.58
N LEU A 158 5.83 -21.56 -32.10
CA LEU A 158 7.28 -21.45 -31.85
C LEU A 158 7.72 -22.39 -30.70
N LEU A 159 6.91 -22.50 -29.65
CA LEU A 159 7.14 -23.46 -28.56
C LEU A 159 7.01 -24.92 -29.03
N ALA A 160 5.98 -25.23 -29.82
CA ALA A 160 5.74 -26.57 -30.34
C ALA A 160 6.85 -27.05 -31.30
N LEU A 161 7.49 -26.13 -32.04
CA LEU A 161 8.65 -26.43 -32.89
C LEU A 161 9.90 -26.77 -32.08
N ARG A 162 10.05 -26.25 -30.85
CA ARG A 162 11.19 -26.50 -29.96
C ARG A 162 11.02 -27.77 -29.12
N GLY A 163 9.78 -28.20 -28.86
CA GLY A 163 9.45 -29.44 -28.13
C GLY A 163 9.51 -30.74 -28.94
N LYS A 164 9.77 -30.67 -30.25
CA LYS A 164 9.93 -31.86 -31.10
C LYS A 164 11.40 -32.23 -31.17
N GLU A 165 11.80 -33.30 -30.46
CA GLU A 165 13.10 -33.93 -30.67
C GLU A 165 13.33 -34.19 -32.17
N PRO A 166 14.56 -34.08 -32.69
CA PRO A 166 14.87 -34.40 -34.08
C PRO A 166 14.83 -35.93 -34.27
N GLY A 167 13.62 -36.47 -34.31
CA GLY A 167 13.33 -37.85 -34.69
C GLY A 167 12.97 -37.91 -36.17
N ASN A 168 13.93 -38.35 -36.97
CA ASN A 168 13.84 -38.76 -38.38
C ASN A 168 12.42 -39.06 -38.91
N GLY A 169 12.05 -38.42 -40.03
CA GLY A 169 10.89 -38.79 -40.83
C GLY A 169 10.64 -37.79 -41.96
N GLU A 170 10.93 -38.22 -43.17
CA GLU A 170 11.00 -37.49 -44.44
C GLU A 170 9.77 -36.64 -44.81
N GLY A 171 10.05 -35.49 -45.45
CA GLY A 171 9.25 -34.89 -46.52
C GLY A 171 8.05 -34.04 -46.13
N GLU A 172 8.16 -32.71 -46.26
CA GLU A 172 7.52 -31.91 -47.33
C GLU A 172 7.90 -30.43 -47.13
N GLY A 173 8.38 -29.78 -48.19
CA GLY A 173 9.11 -28.50 -48.11
C GLY A 173 8.24 -27.25 -48.03
N PHE A 174 8.90 -26.11 -47.81
CA PHE A 174 8.73 -24.76 -48.42
C PHE A 174 9.58 -23.79 -47.57
N SER A 175 10.81 -23.47 -48.01
CA SER A 175 11.19 -22.27 -48.78
C SER A 175 11.13 -20.97 -47.96
N ASP A 176 12.26 -20.39 -47.54
CA ASP A 176 13.03 -19.41 -48.34
C ASP A 176 13.96 -18.55 -47.45
N ASN A 177 15.18 -18.37 -47.97
CA ASN A 177 16.20 -17.34 -47.75
C ASN A 177 16.39 -16.63 -46.39
N GLY A 178 17.57 -16.88 -45.82
CA GLY A 178 18.21 -16.01 -44.84
C GLY A 178 19.65 -16.41 -44.54
N HIS A 179 20.51 -16.52 -45.56
CA HIS A 179 21.96 -16.67 -45.33
C HIS A 179 22.53 -15.40 -44.67
N VAL A 180 22.63 -15.40 -43.34
CA VAL A 180 23.55 -14.48 -42.63
C VAL A 180 24.94 -15.10 -42.71
N SER A 181 25.67 -14.72 -43.75
CA SER A 181 27.09 -15.00 -43.88
C SER A 181 27.84 -14.24 -42.79
N LEU A 182 28.24 -14.96 -41.74
CA LEU A 182 29.10 -14.44 -40.68
C LEU A 182 30.42 -14.00 -41.32
N MET A 183 30.61 -12.69 -41.42
CA MET A 183 31.75 -12.03 -42.06
C MET A 183 33.01 -12.16 -41.18
N GLY A 184 33.45 -13.38 -40.87
CA GLY A 184 34.58 -13.67 -39.98
C GLY A 184 35.95 -13.49 -40.62
N ASP A 185 36.05 -13.57 -41.95
CA ASP A 185 37.34 -13.71 -42.63
C ASP A 185 37.68 -12.55 -43.57
N LYS A 186 37.74 -11.30 -43.07
CA LYS A 186 38.47 -10.24 -43.80
C LYS A 186 38.82 -8.93 -43.08
N TRP A 187 39.10 -8.90 -41.78
CA TRP A 187 39.59 -7.66 -41.15
C TRP A 187 41.12 -7.60 -41.06
N LYS A 188 41.81 -7.74 -42.21
CA LYS A 188 43.21 -7.31 -42.31
C LYS A 188 43.24 -5.79 -42.56
N MET A 189 43.27 -5.01 -41.47
CA MET A 189 43.51 -3.56 -41.56
C MET A 189 44.95 -3.32 -42.05
N HIS A 190 45.09 -2.73 -43.24
CA HIS A 190 46.41 -2.58 -43.89
C HIS A 190 47.12 -1.24 -43.63
N THR A 191 46.53 -0.31 -42.87
CA THR A 191 47.21 0.95 -42.52
C THR A 191 46.99 1.36 -41.06
N VAL A 192 48.08 1.74 -40.38
CA VAL A 192 48.11 2.20 -38.98
C VAL A 192 47.13 3.37 -38.73
N GLY A 193 46.85 4.19 -39.75
CA GLY A 193 45.87 5.28 -39.67
C GLY A 193 44.43 4.80 -39.53
N GLN A 194 44.04 3.72 -40.23
CA GLN A 194 42.69 3.13 -40.09
C GLN A 194 42.54 2.49 -38.71
N GLN A 195 43.57 1.78 -38.21
CA GLN A 195 43.57 1.22 -36.85
C GLN A 195 43.38 2.29 -35.78
N ARG A 196 44.08 3.44 -35.93
CA ARG A 196 43.93 4.57 -35.00
C ARG A 196 42.51 5.16 -35.04
N HIS A 197 41.90 5.28 -36.22
CA HIS A 197 40.55 5.80 -36.34
C HIS A 197 39.51 4.86 -35.71
N VAL A 198 39.65 3.55 -35.90
CA VAL A 198 38.76 2.54 -35.27
C VAL A 198 38.92 2.56 -33.75
N LEU A 199 40.14 2.60 -33.22
CA LEU A 199 40.37 2.72 -31.77
C LEU A 199 39.75 3.99 -31.19
N GLN A 200 39.88 5.12 -31.88
CA GLN A 200 39.30 6.39 -31.43
C GLN A 200 37.76 6.40 -31.51
N MET A 201 37.18 5.68 -32.47
CA MET A 201 35.74 5.44 -32.56
C MET A 201 35.25 4.53 -31.42
N LEU A 202 35.99 3.47 -31.10
CA LEU A 202 35.70 2.58 -29.98
C LEU A 202 35.83 3.30 -28.63
N GLU A 203 36.84 4.14 -28.45
CA GLU A 203 37.03 4.97 -27.25
C GLU A 203 35.85 5.95 -27.06
N LYS A 204 35.39 6.61 -28.14
CA LYS A 204 34.16 7.42 -28.12
C LYS A 204 32.89 6.61 -27.89
N SER A 205 32.86 5.35 -28.34
CA SER A 205 31.74 4.46 -28.09
C SER A 205 31.68 4.06 -26.62
N LEU A 206 32.81 3.62 -26.06
CA LEU A 206 32.96 3.25 -24.67
C LEU A 206 32.68 4.41 -23.73
N ALA A 207 33.13 5.62 -24.04
CA ALA A 207 32.81 6.81 -23.24
C ALA A 207 31.30 7.12 -23.21
N ARG A 208 30.59 6.93 -24.33
CA ARG A 208 29.13 7.08 -24.39
C ARG A 208 28.41 5.95 -23.67
N GLU A 209 28.93 4.73 -23.75
CA GLU A 209 28.39 3.56 -23.05
C GLU A 209 28.51 3.71 -21.54
N LEU A 210 29.66 4.20 -21.03
CA LEU A 210 29.84 4.50 -19.60
C LEU A 210 28.93 5.65 -19.13
N ASP A 211 28.72 6.69 -19.95
CA ASP A 211 27.76 7.75 -19.64
C ASP A 211 26.32 7.23 -19.59
N LEU A 212 25.95 6.35 -20.53
CA LEU A 212 24.65 5.69 -20.53
C LEU A 212 24.47 4.79 -19.30
N GLU A 213 25.46 3.97 -18.94
CA GLU A 213 25.44 3.12 -17.75
C GLU A 213 25.24 3.97 -16.48
N LYS A 214 25.95 5.10 -16.38
CA LYS A 214 25.78 6.05 -15.28
C LYS A 214 24.34 6.58 -15.23
N ARG A 215 23.79 7.05 -16.35
CA ARG A 215 22.41 7.55 -16.42
C ARG A 215 21.39 6.46 -16.12
N LEU A 216 21.65 5.21 -16.50
CA LEU A 216 20.80 4.05 -16.20
C LEU A 216 20.82 3.75 -14.69
N SER A 217 21.99 3.83 -14.06
CA SER A 217 22.11 3.69 -12.61
C SER A 217 21.41 4.81 -11.83
N GLU A 218 21.49 6.06 -12.31
CA GLU A 218 20.75 7.21 -11.74
C GLU A 218 19.23 7.01 -11.90
N ALA A 219 18.78 6.57 -13.08
CA ALA A 219 17.38 6.29 -13.35
C ALA A 219 16.83 5.15 -12.46
N ARG A 220 17.59 4.06 -12.27
CA ARG A 220 17.19 2.96 -11.36
C ARG A 220 17.09 3.42 -9.90
N TYR A 221 17.97 4.32 -9.47
CA TYR A 221 17.88 4.90 -8.14
C TYR A 221 16.62 5.78 -8.00
N GLU A 222 16.32 6.61 -9.00
CA GLU A 222 15.11 7.43 -9.02
C GLU A 222 13.83 6.58 -9.05
N GLU A 223 13.81 5.51 -9.84
CA GLU A 223 12.73 4.52 -9.89
C GLU A 223 12.48 3.90 -8.52
N GLU A 224 13.54 3.48 -7.82
CA GLU A 224 13.42 2.87 -6.49
C GLU A 224 12.86 3.88 -5.46
N VAL A 225 13.29 5.15 -5.53
CA VAL A 225 12.72 6.23 -4.70
C VAL A 225 11.25 6.46 -5.02
N LEU A 226 10.86 6.44 -6.29
CA LEU A 226 9.46 6.59 -6.70
C LEU A 226 8.62 5.39 -6.25
N ARG A 227 9.15 4.17 -6.33
CA ARG A 227 8.49 2.94 -5.85
C ARG A 227 8.21 3.01 -4.35
N LEU A 228 9.17 3.48 -3.55
CA LEU A 228 8.99 3.69 -2.11
C LEU A 228 7.94 4.77 -1.82
N LYS A 229 7.92 5.87 -2.58
CA LYS A 229 6.90 6.93 -2.44
C LYS A 229 5.52 6.44 -2.83
N LEU A 230 5.41 5.66 -3.90
CA LEU A 230 4.16 5.08 -4.36
C LEU A 230 3.58 4.17 -3.28
N GLY A 231 4.38 3.26 -2.71
CA GLY A 231 3.91 2.38 -1.64
C GLY A 231 3.48 3.13 -0.36
N LEU A 232 4.09 4.29 -0.07
CA LEU A 232 3.63 5.18 1.01
C LEU A 232 2.26 5.78 0.69
N VAL A 233 2.07 6.29 -0.52
CA VAL A 233 0.80 6.89 -0.97
C VAL A 233 -0.30 5.84 -1.06
N GLU A 234 -0.01 4.63 -1.55
CA GLU A 234 -0.95 3.51 -1.57
C GLU A 234 -1.40 3.15 -0.16
N LYS A 235 -0.48 3.10 0.80
CA LYS A 235 -0.84 2.85 2.21
C LYS A 235 -1.70 3.97 2.80
N GLU A 236 -1.39 5.22 2.50
CA GLU A 236 -2.22 6.37 2.90
C GLU A 236 -3.62 6.29 2.27
N ALA A 237 -3.71 5.90 1.00
CA ALA A 237 -4.98 5.70 0.29
C ALA A 237 -5.78 4.56 0.92
N SER A 238 -5.18 3.40 1.20
CA SER A 238 -5.86 2.28 1.86
C SER A 238 -6.39 2.65 3.25
N CYS A 239 -5.59 3.36 4.06
CA CYS A 239 -6.07 3.85 5.36
C CYS A 239 -7.23 4.86 5.22
N ALA A 240 -7.18 5.72 4.21
CA ALA A 240 -8.26 6.67 3.95
C ALA A 240 -9.54 5.96 3.46
N GLU A 241 -9.42 4.93 2.62
CA GLU A 241 -10.52 4.09 2.15
C GLU A 241 -11.20 3.35 3.31
N GLU A 242 -10.43 2.73 4.20
CA GLU A 242 -10.96 2.10 5.42
C GLU A 242 -11.74 3.10 6.29
N SER A 243 -11.20 4.32 6.47
CA SER A 243 -11.90 5.36 7.21
C SER A 243 -13.17 5.85 6.51
N MET A 244 -13.18 5.93 5.17
CA MET A 244 -14.38 6.30 4.42
C MET A 244 -15.45 5.22 4.51
N ALA A 245 -15.06 3.94 4.49
CA ALA A 245 -15.99 2.83 4.66
C ALA A 245 -16.71 2.89 6.02
N ASP A 246 -15.97 3.12 7.12
CA ASP A 246 -16.56 3.31 8.46
C ASP A 246 -17.53 4.51 8.51
N ILE A 247 -17.14 5.64 7.89
CA ILE A 247 -18.02 6.81 7.81
C ILE A 247 -19.31 6.49 7.04
N LEU A 248 -19.22 5.79 5.92
CA LEU A 248 -20.37 5.43 5.10
C LEU A 248 -21.29 4.44 5.82
N GLU A 249 -20.73 3.45 6.52
CA GLU A 249 -21.50 2.50 7.34
C GLU A 249 -22.29 3.23 8.43
N ARG A 250 -21.62 4.10 9.19
CA ARG A 250 -22.27 4.90 10.24
C ARG A 250 -23.33 5.85 9.69
N LEU A 251 -23.13 6.39 8.48
CA LEU A 251 -24.08 7.27 7.83
C LEU A 251 -25.33 6.49 7.38
N PHE A 252 -25.15 5.27 6.87
CA PHE A 252 -26.25 4.37 6.53
C PHE A 252 -27.04 3.94 7.79
N GLU A 253 -26.36 3.61 8.88
CA GLU A 253 -26.99 3.34 10.17
C GLU A 253 -27.81 4.54 10.67
N ALA A 254 -27.24 5.74 10.60
CA ALA A 254 -27.92 6.96 11.00
C ALA A 254 -29.17 7.24 10.14
N ASP A 255 -29.10 6.99 8.84
CA ASP A 255 -30.24 7.17 7.93
C ASP A 255 -31.35 6.14 8.22
N ASN A 256 -30.98 4.88 8.51
CA ASN A 256 -31.93 3.87 8.96
C ASN A 256 -32.63 4.27 10.27
N ILE A 257 -31.87 4.77 11.25
CA ILE A 257 -32.44 5.28 12.51
C ILE A 257 -33.39 6.46 12.24
N SER A 258 -33.01 7.36 11.32
CA SER A 258 -33.84 8.49 10.91
C SER A 258 -35.17 8.02 10.29
N LEU A 259 -35.13 7.02 9.41
CA LEU A 259 -36.33 6.43 8.81
C LEU A 259 -37.26 5.80 9.85
N VAL A 260 -36.72 5.02 10.80
CA VAL A 260 -37.50 4.44 11.90
C VAL A 260 -38.13 5.53 12.77
N MET A 261 -37.36 6.57 13.13
CA MET A 261 -37.86 7.69 13.93
C MET A 261 -38.92 8.49 13.18
N MET A 262 -38.78 8.66 11.86
CA MET A 262 -39.79 9.29 11.02
C MET A 262 -41.11 8.51 11.09
N GLU A 263 -41.08 7.19 10.92
CA GLU A 263 -42.29 6.35 11.00
C GLU A 263 -42.94 6.39 12.38
N ILE A 264 -42.15 6.35 13.45
CA ILE A 264 -42.64 6.57 14.83
C ILE A 264 -43.30 7.95 14.95
N SER A 265 -42.67 9.00 14.41
CA SER A 265 -43.22 10.37 14.46
C SER A 265 -44.54 10.49 13.72
N LYS A 266 -44.66 9.86 12.54
CA LYS A 266 -45.92 9.80 11.77
C LYS A 266 -47.01 9.11 12.59
N GLY A 267 -46.70 7.97 13.20
CA GLY A 267 -47.62 7.26 14.08
C GLY A 267 -48.07 8.10 15.29
N LEU A 268 -47.16 8.85 15.91
CA LEU A 268 -47.49 9.78 17.01
C LEU A 268 -48.37 10.94 16.54
N ILE A 269 -48.10 11.52 15.37
CA ILE A 269 -48.92 12.59 14.79
C ILE A 269 -50.35 12.09 14.53
N SER A 270 -50.52 10.89 13.95
CA SER A 270 -51.85 10.31 13.73
C SER A 270 -52.62 10.09 15.04
N LYS A 271 -51.94 9.62 16.10
CA LYS A 271 -52.55 9.49 17.43
C LYS A 271 -52.94 10.85 18.02
N LEU A 272 -52.08 11.85 17.91
CA LEU A 272 -52.34 13.21 18.37
C LEU A 272 -53.56 13.82 17.67
N GLN A 273 -53.65 13.67 16.34
CA GLN A 273 -54.81 14.11 15.55
C GLN A 273 -56.10 13.43 16.00
N THR A 274 -56.05 12.13 16.29
CA THR A 274 -57.20 11.37 16.80
C THR A 274 -57.65 11.92 18.16
N VAL A 275 -56.72 12.10 19.10
CA VAL A 275 -57.03 12.67 20.42
C VAL A 275 -57.57 14.09 20.29
N GLN A 276 -56.98 14.93 19.44
CA GLN A 276 -57.46 16.29 19.19
C GLN A 276 -58.88 16.30 18.66
N PHE A 277 -59.21 15.40 17.72
CA PHE A 277 -60.58 15.22 17.24
C PHE A 277 -61.54 14.81 18.36
N SER A 278 -61.17 13.80 19.17
CA SER A 278 -61.99 13.36 20.32
C SER A 278 -62.22 14.49 21.33
N LEU A 279 -61.19 15.29 21.61
CA LEU A 279 -61.26 16.41 22.55
C LEU A 279 -62.17 17.53 22.02
N ASN A 280 -62.09 17.82 20.72
CA ASN A 280 -62.99 18.75 20.04
C ASN A 280 -64.46 18.27 20.11
N CYS A 281 -64.73 16.99 19.83
CA CYS A 281 -66.07 16.41 19.97
C CYS A 281 -66.58 16.47 21.41
N SER A 282 -65.71 16.21 22.39
CA SER A 282 -66.04 16.34 23.81
C SER A 282 -66.40 17.78 24.18
N GLY A 283 -65.61 18.76 23.73
CA GLY A 283 -65.88 20.18 23.96
C GLY A 283 -67.20 20.65 23.35
N LEU A 284 -67.57 20.14 22.17
CA LEU A 284 -68.89 20.40 21.57
C LEU A 284 -70.03 19.85 22.46
N ARG A 285 -69.89 18.61 22.94
CA ARG A 285 -70.89 17.98 23.81
C ARG A 285 -70.98 18.68 25.17
N GLU A 286 -69.86 19.11 25.74
CA GLU A 286 -69.81 19.92 26.95
C GLU A 286 -70.54 21.26 26.76
N ASN A 287 -70.25 21.97 25.66
CA ASN A 287 -70.92 23.23 25.34
C ASN A 287 -72.43 23.05 25.17
N GLU A 288 -72.87 21.98 24.52
CA GLU A 288 -74.29 21.63 24.40
C GLU A 288 -74.94 21.41 25.79
N MET A 289 -74.29 20.63 26.66
CA MET A 289 -74.77 20.39 28.03
C MET A 289 -74.81 21.66 28.86
N ARG A 290 -73.80 22.53 28.71
CA ARG A 290 -73.74 23.83 29.37
C ARG A 290 -74.87 24.74 28.94
N SER A 291 -75.22 24.76 27.65
CA SER A 291 -76.39 25.47 27.14
C SER A 291 -77.68 24.93 27.77
N LYS A 292 -77.87 23.60 27.79
CA LYS A 292 -79.05 22.98 28.41
C LYS A 292 -79.16 23.32 29.90
N LEU A 293 -78.03 23.33 30.61
CA LEU A 293 -77.99 23.71 32.02
C LEU A 293 -78.38 25.17 32.22
N GLN A 294 -77.86 26.08 31.39
CA GLN A 294 -78.20 27.50 31.44
C GLN A 294 -79.70 27.74 31.20
N ASP A 295 -80.30 27.03 30.23
CA ASP A 295 -81.75 27.09 29.98
C ASP A 295 -82.56 26.59 31.19
N SER A 296 -82.10 25.50 31.81
CA SER A 296 -82.75 24.96 33.01
C SER A 296 -82.66 25.91 34.21
N LEU A 297 -81.52 26.59 34.39
CA LEU A 297 -81.32 27.60 35.42
C LEU A 297 -82.26 28.78 35.22
N GLN A 298 -82.42 29.24 33.98
CA GLN A 298 -83.33 30.33 33.65
C GLN A 298 -84.79 29.94 33.94
N ARG A 299 -85.21 28.72 33.57
CA ARG A 299 -86.52 28.18 33.93
C ARG A 299 -86.73 28.14 35.45
N LEU A 300 -85.76 27.65 36.20
CA LEU A 300 -85.81 27.62 37.68
C LEU A 300 -85.99 29.02 38.27
N SER A 301 -85.24 30.02 37.77
CA SER A 301 -85.39 31.41 38.19
C SER A 301 -86.80 31.96 37.92
N THR A 302 -87.40 31.64 36.77
CA THR A 302 -88.78 32.03 36.49
C THR A 302 -89.77 31.37 37.45
N GLN A 303 -89.59 30.07 37.75
CA GLN A 303 -90.44 29.35 38.70
C GLN A 303 -90.29 29.87 40.13
N GLU A 304 -89.07 30.22 40.55
CA GLU A 304 -88.79 30.83 41.85
C GLU A 304 -89.52 32.17 42.01
N SER A 305 -89.46 33.03 41.00
CA SER A 305 -90.21 34.30 41.01
C SER A 305 -91.73 34.10 41.09
N ALA A 306 -92.26 33.07 40.42
CA ALA A 306 -93.68 32.71 40.52
C ALA A 306 -94.04 32.19 41.93
N MET A 307 -93.17 31.41 42.55
CA MET A 307 -93.35 30.90 43.91
C MET A 307 -93.33 32.02 44.96
N GLN A 308 -92.46 33.01 44.80
CA GLN A 308 -92.44 34.20 45.67
C GLN A 308 -93.75 34.99 45.58
N ARG A 309 -94.34 35.12 44.39
CA ARG A 309 -95.66 35.75 44.21
C ARG A 309 -96.79 34.97 44.88
N LEU A 310 -96.77 33.63 44.78
CA LEU A 310 -97.72 32.77 45.46
C LEU A 310 -97.61 32.88 47.00
N LYS A 311 -96.38 32.97 47.52
CA LYS A 311 -96.14 33.21 48.95
C LYS A 311 -96.76 34.53 49.42
N ALA A 312 -96.62 35.60 48.63
CA ALA A 312 -97.24 36.89 48.95
C ALA A 312 -98.78 36.79 48.98
N SER A 313 -99.40 36.16 47.97
CA SER A 313 -100.86 35.97 47.95
C SER A 313 -101.39 35.09 49.08
N ARG A 314 -100.58 34.12 49.55
CA ARG A 314 -100.94 33.26 50.69
C ARG A 314 -100.96 34.07 52.00
N SER A 315 -99.99 34.97 52.19
CA SER A 315 -99.97 35.86 53.35
C SER A 315 -101.22 36.75 53.43
N GLU A 316 -101.70 37.25 52.28
CA GLU A 316 -102.93 38.05 52.21
C GLU A 316 -104.19 37.23 52.56
N ALA A 317 -104.22 35.94 52.21
CA ALA A 317 -105.33 35.04 52.56
C ALA A 317 -105.34 34.68 54.05
N ASP A 318 -104.17 34.50 54.67
CA ASP A 318 -104.05 34.21 56.10
C ASP A 318 -104.56 35.38 56.97
N ASP A 319 -104.35 36.64 56.55
CA ASP A 319 -104.87 37.83 57.26
C ASP A 319 -106.40 37.93 57.23
N LEU A 320 -107.05 37.49 56.13
CA LEU A 320 -108.52 37.43 56.03
C LEU A 320 -109.13 36.37 56.96
N LEU A 321 -108.46 35.22 57.11
CA LEU A 321 -108.93 34.14 57.98
C LEU A 321 -108.86 34.52 59.47
N VAL A 322 -107.83 35.27 59.88
CA VAL A 322 -107.70 35.79 61.26
C VAL A 322 -108.85 36.74 61.62
N GLY A 323 -109.38 37.50 60.66
CA GLY A 323 -110.56 38.36 60.85
C GLY A 323 -111.86 37.58 61.11
N GLN A 324 -112.07 36.46 60.41
CA GLN A 324 -113.26 35.62 60.57
C GLN A 324 -113.26 34.85 61.90
N VAL A 325 -112.09 34.37 62.33
CA VAL A 325 -111.93 33.64 63.60
C VAL A 325 -112.30 34.50 64.81
N ASN A 326 -112.00 35.80 64.78
CA ASN A 326 -112.34 36.72 65.88
C ASN A 326 -113.85 37.02 65.97
N SER A 327 -114.60 36.94 64.85
CA SER A 327 -116.06 37.07 64.82
C SER A 327 -116.80 35.82 65.30
N LEU A 328 -116.22 34.63 65.09
CA LEU A 328 -116.81 33.37 65.59
C LEU A 328 -116.59 33.19 67.09
N LYS A 329 -115.49 33.73 67.63
CA LYS A 329 -115.14 33.66 69.05
C LYS A 329 -116.11 34.39 69.98
N SER A 330 -116.80 35.44 69.51
CA SER A 330 -117.83 36.14 70.30
C SER A 330 -119.16 35.39 70.33
N SER A 331 -119.47 34.60 69.30
CA SER A 331 -120.69 33.78 69.20
C SER A 331 -120.62 32.50 70.04
N LEU A 332 -119.43 31.98 70.34
CA LEU A 332 -119.22 30.76 71.13
C LEU A 332 -119.52 30.97 72.62
N LYS A 333 -119.26 32.18 73.14
CA LYS A 333 -119.44 32.55 74.55
C LYS A 333 -120.90 32.59 75.03
N GLU A 334 -121.87 32.62 74.10
CA GLU A 334 -123.31 32.61 74.41
C GLU A 334 -123.92 31.19 74.41
N ALA A 335 -123.23 30.23 73.77
CA ALA A 335 -123.65 28.83 73.70
C ALA A 335 -123.14 27.98 74.90
N GLU A 336 -122.04 28.40 75.54
CA GLU A 336 -121.44 27.72 76.70
C GLU A 336 -122.32 27.79 77.97
N ASP A 337 -123.13 28.85 78.16
CA ASP A 337 -123.98 29.02 79.34
C ASP A 337 -125.25 28.11 79.36
N ARG A 338 -125.52 27.35 78.29
CA ARG A 338 -126.68 26.43 78.20
C ARG A 338 -126.33 24.94 78.22
N PHE A 339 -125.05 24.57 78.20
CA PHE A 339 -124.62 23.16 78.07
C PHE A 339 -124.05 22.59 79.38
N ALA A 340 -124.40 23.15 80.53
CA ALA A 340 -123.85 22.77 81.84
C ALA A 340 -124.53 21.56 82.52
N LEU A 341 -125.31 20.71 81.82
CA LEU A 341 -126.07 19.63 82.49
C LEU A 341 -126.09 18.25 81.81
N SER A 342 -125.27 17.98 80.79
CA SER A 342 -124.95 16.61 80.35
C SER A 342 -123.71 16.62 79.46
N ASP A 343 -122.78 15.67 79.64
CA ASP A 343 -121.61 15.37 78.77
C ASP A 343 -120.22 15.93 79.15
N SER A 344 -119.86 15.93 80.45
CA SER A 344 -118.47 16.22 80.88
C SER A 344 -117.47 15.06 80.65
N GLU A 345 -117.93 13.86 80.34
CA GLU A 345 -117.06 12.68 80.18
C GLU A 345 -116.91 12.24 78.71
N THR A 346 -117.93 12.45 77.88
CA THR A 346 -117.93 12.15 76.44
C THR A 346 -117.23 13.21 75.58
N ILE A 347 -117.20 14.48 76.00
CA ILE A 347 -116.47 15.55 75.29
C ILE A 347 -114.97 15.46 75.59
N ALA A 348 -114.58 15.19 76.84
CA ALA A 348 -113.18 15.03 77.22
C ALA A 348 -112.51 13.84 76.50
N LEU A 349 -113.19 12.70 76.40
CA LEU A 349 -112.70 11.53 75.66
C LEU A 349 -112.66 11.78 74.14
N LYS A 350 -113.62 12.52 73.58
CA LYS A 350 -113.64 12.82 72.14
C LYS A 350 -112.59 13.85 71.73
N GLU A 351 -112.28 14.81 72.60
CA GLU A 351 -111.17 15.76 72.41
C GLU A 351 -109.80 15.08 72.57
N GLU A 352 -109.64 14.17 73.53
CA GLU A 352 -108.45 13.29 73.65
C GLU A 352 -108.26 12.43 72.40
N VAL A 353 -109.32 11.79 71.89
CA VAL A 353 -109.27 10.99 70.65
C VAL A 353 -108.89 11.86 69.45
N ASN A 354 -109.50 13.03 69.28
CA ASN A 354 -109.15 13.94 68.17
C ASN A 354 -107.70 14.48 68.28
N SER A 355 -107.22 14.73 69.49
CA SER A 355 -105.84 15.14 69.77
C SER A 355 -104.86 14.01 69.44
N LEU A 356 -105.18 12.78 69.85
CA LEU A 356 -104.41 11.58 69.52
C LEU A 356 -104.43 11.27 68.03
N GLU A 357 -105.56 11.42 67.33
CA GLU A 357 -105.65 11.24 65.87
C GLU A 357 -104.86 12.31 65.11
N LYS A 358 -104.81 13.55 65.62
CA LYS A 358 -103.98 14.61 65.03
C LYS A 358 -102.50 14.31 65.23
N ARG A 359 -102.10 13.92 66.44
CA ARG A 359 -100.72 13.49 66.74
C ARG A 359 -100.31 12.26 65.94
N LEU A 360 -101.22 11.32 65.72
CA LEU A 360 -100.99 10.14 64.90
C LEU A 360 -100.76 10.54 63.43
N ARG A 361 -101.60 11.42 62.87
CA ARG A 361 -101.38 11.95 61.51
C ARG A 361 -100.08 12.74 61.36
N GLU A 362 -99.72 13.55 62.35
CA GLU A 362 -98.44 14.28 62.36
C GLU A 362 -97.26 13.29 62.42
N SER A 363 -97.34 12.26 63.27
CA SER A 363 -96.36 11.18 63.35
C SER A 363 -96.26 10.37 62.06
N ASP A 364 -97.38 10.10 61.37
CA ASP A 364 -97.42 9.38 60.09
C ASP A 364 -96.78 10.20 58.96
N MET A 365 -97.02 11.51 58.94
CA MET A 365 -96.37 12.42 57.99
C MET A 365 -94.86 12.53 58.23
N GLU A 366 -94.43 12.55 59.51
CA GLU A 366 -93.00 12.48 59.85
C GLU A 366 -92.39 11.13 59.47
N LEU A 367 -93.12 10.02 59.68
CA LEU A 367 -92.68 8.68 59.26
C LEU A 367 -92.49 8.59 57.74
N LEU A 368 -93.45 9.09 56.94
CA LEU A 368 -93.32 9.12 55.48
C LEU A 368 -92.14 9.98 55.03
N THR A 369 -91.95 11.14 55.67
CA THR A 369 -90.82 12.03 55.37
C THR A 369 -89.49 11.38 55.73
N ASN A 370 -89.43 10.65 56.85
CA ASN A 370 -88.23 9.91 57.26
C ASN A 370 -87.98 8.70 56.35
N GLN A 371 -89.03 8.02 55.90
CA GLN A 371 -88.92 6.91 54.96
C GLN A 371 -88.34 7.37 53.61
N GLU A 372 -88.78 8.52 53.08
CA GLU A 372 -88.21 9.11 51.86
C GLU A 372 -86.74 9.49 52.03
N LYS A 373 -86.36 10.08 53.18
CA LYS A 373 -84.95 10.37 53.50
C LYS A 373 -84.09 9.11 53.61
N VAL A 374 -84.64 8.01 54.14
CA VAL A 374 -83.94 6.72 54.22
C VAL A 374 -83.68 6.17 52.82
N VAL A 375 -84.68 6.16 51.93
CA VAL A 375 -84.51 5.71 50.53
C VAL A 375 -83.46 6.55 49.80
N GLU A 376 -83.49 7.87 49.96
CA GLU A 376 -82.49 8.74 49.32
C GLU A 376 -81.10 8.58 49.95
N ALA A 377 -80.99 8.28 51.26
CA ALA A 377 -79.72 7.95 51.90
C ALA A 377 -79.16 6.60 51.41
N GLU A 378 -80.03 5.60 51.23
CA GLU A 378 -79.70 4.27 50.70
C GLU A 378 -79.21 4.37 49.26
N ARG A 379 -79.92 5.11 48.40
CA ARG A 379 -79.47 5.39 47.02
C ARG A 379 -78.12 6.10 46.99
N ARG A 380 -77.87 7.03 47.93
CA ARG A 380 -76.55 7.70 48.05
C ARG A 380 -75.46 6.75 48.51
N ALA A 381 -75.78 5.81 49.41
CA ALA A 381 -74.86 4.78 49.87
C ALA A 381 -74.52 3.81 48.73
N GLU A 382 -75.50 3.30 47.97
CA GLU A 382 -75.28 2.45 46.80
C GLU A 382 -74.45 3.15 45.71
N ASN A 383 -74.72 4.43 45.45
CA ASN A 383 -73.95 5.20 44.48
C ASN A 383 -72.50 5.44 44.95
N ALA A 384 -72.28 5.58 46.27
CA ALA A 384 -70.93 5.66 46.84
C ALA A 384 -70.21 4.31 46.81
N GLU A 385 -70.92 3.20 47.04
CA GLU A 385 -70.39 1.84 46.97
C GLU A 385 -69.95 1.47 45.55
N THR A 386 -70.81 1.70 44.56
CA THR A 386 -70.46 1.51 43.15
C THR A 386 -69.27 2.37 42.72
N SER A 387 -69.21 3.63 43.17
CA SER A 387 -68.05 4.49 42.94
C SER A 387 -66.78 3.96 43.60
N CYS A 388 -66.85 3.43 44.83
CA CYS A 388 -65.69 2.83 45.51
C CYS A 388 -65.21 1.56 44.79
N ASN A 389 -66.12 0.72 44.33
CA ASN A 389 -65.78 -0.49 43.57
C ASN A 389 -65.07 -0.15 42.26
N LEU A 390 -65.56 0.84 41.52
CA LEU A 390 -64.91 1.32 40.29
C LEU A 390 -63.50 1.89 40.58
N LEU A 391 -63.34 2.58 41.71
CA LEU A 391 -62.06 3.13 42.13
C LEU A 391 -61.07 2.03 42.55
N ALA A 392 -61.56 0.96 43.16
CA ALA A 392 -60.74 -0.20 43.53
C ALA A 392 -60.27 -0.97 42.27
N GLU A 393 -61.17 -1.17 41.30
CA GLU A 393 -60.85 -1.83 40.03
C GLU A 393 -59.81 -1.03 39.23
N THR A 394 -59.99 0.28 39.10
CA THR A 394 -59.01 1.16 38.44
C THR A 394 -57.66 1.20 39.17
N ASN A 395 -57.63 1.15 40.51
CA ASN A 395 -56.39 1.03 41.28
C ASN A 395 -55.67 -0.31 41.07
N MET A 396 -56.41 -1.42 40.90
CA MET A 396 -55.80 -2.71 40.56
C MET A 396 -55.18 -2.69 39.17
N GLU A 397 -55.88 -2.14 38.18
CA GLU A 397 -55.36 -1.99 36.81
C GLU A 397 -54.10 -1.12 36.79
N LEU A 398 -54.12 0.04 37.45
CA LEU A 398 -52.95 0.91 37.57
C LEU A 398 -51.77 0.24 38.27
N SER A 399 -52.02 -0.56 39.33
CA SER A 399 -50.96 -1.34 39.98
C SER A 399 -50.34 -2.36 39.03
N LYS A 400 -51.15 -3.01 38.19
CA LYS A 400 -50.69 -3.97 37.19
C LYS A 400 -49.85 -3.30 36.09
N ASP A 401 -50.29 -2.14 35.61
CA ASP A 401 -49.56 -1.34 34.63
C ASP A 401 -48.22 -0.84 35.21
N LEU A 402 -48.21 -0.38 36.46
CA LEU A 402 -46.97 0.01 37.16
C LEU A 402 -46.01 -1.17 37.32
N GLY A 403 -46.52 -2.37 37.59
CA GLY A 403 -45.71 -3.60 37.61
C GLY A 403 -45.10 -3.92 36.26
N SER A 404 -45.88 -3.78 35.18
CA SER A 404 -45.43 -4.02 33.80
C SER A 404 -44.35 -3.01 33.38
N ILE A 405 -44.54 -1.72 33.68
CA ILE A 405 -43.54 -0.67 33.42
C ILE A 405 -42.25 -0.96 34.20
N ARG A 406 -42.37 -1.39 35.47
CA ARG A 406 -41.21 -1.72 36.30
C ARG A 406 -40.39 -2.89 35.71
N MET A 407 -41.05 -3.92 35.21
CA MET A 407 -40.38 -5.04 34.53
C MET A 407 -39.61 -4.56 33.30
N VAL A 408 -40.25 -3.78 32.43
CA VAL A 408 -39.60 -3.21 31.23
C VAL A 408 -38.42 -2.31 31.60
N LEU A 409 -38.55 -1.50 32.65
CA LEU A 409 -37.44 -0.67 33.14
C LEU A 409 -36.27 -1.52 33.65
N SER A 410 -36.56 -2.60 34.37
CA SER A 410 -35.53 -3.53 34.87
C SER A 410 -34.80 -4.24 33.72
N GLU A 411 -35.53 -4.73 32.71
CA GLU A 411 -34.93 -5.36 31.54
C GLU A 411 -34.05 -4.39 30.75
N LYS A 412 -34.49 -3.13 30.63
CA LYS A 412 -33.72 -2.06 30.00
C LYS A 412 -32.48 -1.68 30.81
N GLU A 413 -32.57 -1.66 32.14
CA GLU A 413 -31.44 -1.44 33.04
C GLU A 413 -30.37 -2.53 32.86
N ASP A 414 -30.79 -3.81 32.82
CA ASP A 414 -29.88 -4.92 32.56
C ASP A 414 -29.26 -4.86 31.16
N ALA A 415 -30.04 -4.47 30.13
CA ALA A 415 -29.54 -4.30 28.77
C ALA A 415 -28.47 -3.20 28.69
N LEU A 416 -28.70 -2.06 29.34
CA LEU A 416 -27.74 -0.96 29.40
C LEU A 416 -26.48 -1.34 30.20
N ASP A 417 -26.60 -2.11 31.28
CA ASP A 417 -25.44 -2.59 32.04
C ASP A 417 -24.59 -3.58 31.23
N ARG A 418 -25.23 -4.47 30.45
CA ARG A 418 -24.50 -5.34 29.50
C ARG A 418 -23.78 -4.53 28.43
N GLN A 419 -24.47 -3.56 27.81
CA GLN A 419 -23.87 -2.69 26.79
C GLN A 419 -22.69 -1.89 27.36
N ARG A 420 -22.81 -1.41 28.60
CA ARG A 420 -21.72 -0.70 29.29
C ARG A 420 -20.51 -1.61 29.50
N LYS A 421 -20.72 -2.84 29.98
CA LYS A 421 -19.63 -3.81 30.19
C LYS A 421 -18.94 -4.19 28.88
N GLU A 422 -19.69 -4.33 27.80
CA GLU A 422 -19.14 -4.61 26.47
C GLU A 422 -18.33 -3.43 25.93
N SER A 423 -18.85 -2.21 26.05
CA SER A 423 -18.11 -0.99 25.68
C SER A 423 -16.83 -0.83 26.50
N ASP A 424 -16.86 -1.09 27.82
CA ASP A 424 -15.67 -1.08 28.68
C ASP A 424 -14.64 -2.16 28.26
N ALA A 425 -15.09 -3.31 27.79
CA ALA A 425 -14.20 -4.37 27.29
C ALA A 425 -13.55 -3.98 25.96
N GLN A 426 -14.31 -3.42 25.03
CA GLN A 426 -13.79 -2.89 23.75
C GLN A 426 -12.78 -1.76 23.99
N LEU A 427 -13.05 -0.86 24.95
CA LEU A 427 -12.14 0.24 25.29
C LEU A 427 -10.81 -0.30 25.86
N LYS A 428 -10.85 -1.33 26.71
CA LYS A 428 -9.63 -1.98 27.22
C LYS A 428 -8.84 -2.65 26.10
N GLN A 429 -9.53 -3.33 25.17
CA GLN A 429 -8.88 -3.97 24.02
C GLN A 429 -8.21 -2.92 23.11
N ALA A 430 -8.91 -1.82 22.81
CA ALA A 430 -8.35 -0.72 22.03
C ALA A 430 -7.15 -0.07 22.73
N THR A 431 -7.21 0.10 24.06
CA THR A 431 -6.09 0.64 24.86
C THR A 431 -4.88 -0.28 24.79
N ALA A 432 -5.06 -1.59 24.99
CA ALA A 432 -3.98 -2.58 24.88
C ALA A 432 -3.37 -2.64 23.46
N ALA A 433 -4.20 -2.50 22.42
CA ALA A 433 -3.72 -2.42 21.04
C ALA A 433 -2.88 -1.15 20.79
N ILE A 434 -3.32 0.00 21.32
CA ILE A 434 -2.55 1.26 21.24
C ILE A 434 -1.22 1.13 21.98
N GLU A 435 -1.20 0.51 23.17
CA GLU A 435 0.03 0.26 23.92
C GLU A 435 1.00 -0.65 23.14
N ALA A 436 0.50 -1.76 22.57
CA ALA A 436 1.31 -2.65 21.73
C ALA A 436 1.89 -1.96 20.49
N ILE A 437 1.10 -1.10 19.82
CA ILE A 437 1.56 -0.29 18.69
C ILE A 437 2.61 0.72 19.16
N GLY A 438 2.42 1.33 20.33
CA GLY A 438 3.40 2.23 20.95
C GLY A 438 4.74 1.55 21.20
N GLU A 439 4.72 0.35 21.78
CA GLU A 439 5.91 -0.47 22.00
C GLU A 439 6.60 -0.86 20.68
N GLN A 440 5.82 -1.26 19.67
CA GLN A 440 6.35 -1.58 18.34
C GLN A 440 7.01 -0.35 17.68
N ARG A 441 6.40 0.83 17.79
CA ARG A 441 6.95 2.08 17.29
C ARG A 441 8.27 2.43 17.99
N ASP A 442 8.34 2.29 19.31
CA ASP A 442 9.54 2.61 20.07
C ASP A 442 10.70 1.65 19.73
N LEU A 443 10.39 0.37 19.51
CA LEU A 443 11.36 -0.61 19.01
C LEU A 443 11.88 -0.25 17.62
N LEU A 444 10.99 0.13 16.70
CA LEU A 444 11.38 0.58 15.36
C LEU A 444 12.27 1.83 15.43
N PHE A 445 11.95 2.79 16.31
CA PHE A 445 12.76 3.99 16.50
C PHE A 445 14.16 3.67 17.05
N SER A 446 14.27 2.75 18.01
CA SER A 446 15.56 2.25 18.50
C SER A 446 16.37 1.60 17.37
N THR A 447 15.72 0.76 16.56
CA THR A 447 16.37 0.07 15.42
C THR A 447 16.87 1.06 14.37
N VAL A 448 16.07 2.07 14.03
CA VAL A 448 16.46 3.14 13.10
C VAL A 448 17.62 3.95 13.65
N SER A 449 17.62 4.25 14.95
CA SER A 449 18.73 4.93 15.61
C SER A 449 20.03 4.12 15.50
N ASP A 450 19.98 2.81 15.76
CA ASP A 450 21.12 1.91 15.60
C ASP A 450 21.63 1.90 14.15
N MET A 451 20.73 1.80 13.16
CA MET A 451 21.09 1.88 11.74
C MET A 451 21.76 3.23 11.39
N GLU A 452 21.28 4.34 11.94
CA GLU A 452 21.88 5.66 11.70
C GLU A 452 23.31 5.74 12.24
N THR A 453 23.57 5.16 13.42
CA THR A 453 24.94 5.08 13.96
C THR A 453 25.85 4.22 13.09
N LEU A 454 25.34 3.10 12.55
CA LEU A 454 26.07 2.22 11.65
C LEU A 454 26.40 2.93 10.33
N ILE A 455 25.45 3.65 9.75
CA ILE A 455 25.66 4.45 8.53
C ILE A 455 26.71 5.53 8.77
N LYS A 456 26.65 6.25 9.91
CA LYS A 456 27.68 7.23 10.28
C LYS A 456 29.05 6.59 10.38
N GLY A 457 29.16 5.41 11.00
CA GLY A 457 30.42 4.65 11.10
C GLY A 457 30.95 4.16 9.75
N LEU A 458 30.07 3.64 8.88
CA LEU A 458 30.44 3.23 7.52
C LEU A 458 30.91 4.42 6.69
N LYS A 459 30.22 5.57 6.77
CA LYS A 459 30.61 6.79 6.06
C LYS A 459 31.99 7.29 6.49
N ALA A 460 32.29 7.27 7.79
CA ALA A 460 33.61 7.64 8.30
C ALA A 460 34.71 6.73 7.75
N ARG A 461 34.48 5.40 7.74
CA ARG A 461 35.43 4.43 7.16
C ARG A 461 35.61 4.59 5.66
N ALA A 462 34.53 4.88 4.93
CA ALA A 462 34.61 5.16 3.49
C ALA A 462 35.49 6.40 3.22
N SER A 463 35.29 7.48 3.99
CA SER A 463 36.13 8.68 3.87
C SER A 463 37.60 8.42 4.22
N GLU A 464 37.89 7.56 5.20
CA GLU A 464 39.26 7.15 5.52
C GLU A 464 39.89 6.31 4.39
N ALA A 465 39.14 5.34 3.86
CA ALA A 465 39.58 4.52 2.73
C ALA A 465 39.86 5.37 1.48
N ASP A 466 39.01 6.35 1.18
CA ASP A 466 39.21 7.30 0.08
C ASP A 466 40.49 8.13 0.29
N ALA A 467 40.75 8.60 1.50
CA ALA A 467 41.98 9.34 1.81
C ALA A 467 43.24 8.47 1.61
N ILE A 468 43.18 7.18 1.98
CA ILE A 468 44.25 6.21 1.74
C ILE A 468 44.43 5.97 0.23
N ALA A 469 43.33 5.79 -0.51
CA ALA A 469 43.36 5.58 -1.95
C ALA A 469 43.98 6.79 -2.68
N GLN A 470 43.55 8.01 -2.35
CA GLN A 470 44.14 9.24 -2.90
C GLN A 470 45.63 9.37 -2.57
N SER A 471 46.03 9.01 -1.34
CA SER A 471 47.45 9.00 -0.95
C SER A 471 48.25 7.98 -1.78
N ALA A 472 47.69 6.80 -2.03
CA ALA A 472 48.31 5.77 -2.86
C ALA A 472 48.41 6.22 -4.32
N GLU A 473 47.35 6.81 -4.89
CA GLU A 473 47.36 7.37 -6.25
C GLU A 473 48.40 8.47 -6.43
N SER A 474 48.54 9.37 -5.45
CA SER A 474 49.58 10.40 -5.44
C SER A 474 50.99 9.79 -5.46
N LYS A 475 51.23 8.76 -4.65
CA LYS A 475 52.51 8.02 -4.64
C LYS A 475 52.77 7.30 -5.96
N CYS A 476 51.78 6.62 -6.52
CA CYS A 476 51.88 5.94 -7.82
C CYS A 476 52.16 6.92 -8.96
N SER A 477 51.53 8.11 -8.93
CA SER A 477 51.79 9.17 -9.90
C SER A 477 53.23 9.68 -9.83
N SER A 478 53.74 9.94 -8.62
CA SER A 478 55.14 10.33 -8.42
C SER A 478 56.13 9.24 -8.86
N LEU A 479 55.86 7.98 -8.52
CA LEU A 479 56.68 6.85 -8.98
C LEU A 479 56.67 6.73 -10.50
N THR A 480 55.51 6.89 -11.14
CA THR A 480 55.40 6.86 -12.61
C THR A 480 56.21 7.99 -13.24
N GLU A 481 56.14 9.19 -12.68
CA GLU A 481 56.94 10.33 -13.14
C GLU A 481 58.45 10.04 -13.01
N THR A 482 58.91 9.55 -11.86
CA THR A 482 60.33 9.21 -11.66
C THR A 482 60.80 8.09 -12.59
N ASN A 483 59.97 7.06 -12.80
CA ASN A 483 60.27 5.97 -13.72
C ASN A 483 60.38 6.47 -15.18
N SER A 484 59.52 7.41 -15.57
CA SER A 484 59.60 8.05 -16.89
C SER A 484 60.92 8.82 -17.07
N LYS A 485 61.37 9.56 -16.04
CA LYS A 485 62.67 10.27 -16.04
C LYS A 485 63.83 9.30 -16.17
N LEU A 486 63.84 8.23 -15.37
CA LEU A 486 64.87 7.19 -15.43
C LEU A 486 64.91 6.49 -16.79
N SER A 487 63.76 6.21 -17.40
CA SER A 487 63.68 5.61 -18.73
C SER A 487 64.30 6.51 -19.81
N VAL A 488 64.06 7.83 -19.72
CA VAL A 488 64.69 8.82 -20.61
C VAL A 488 66.21 8.86 -20.42
N GLU A 489 66.70 8.87 -19.18
CA GLU A 489 68.13 8.84 -18.88
C GLU A 489 68.80 7.56 -19.39
N LEU A 490 68.17 6.40 -19.19
CA LEU A 490 68.64 5.12 -19.75
C LEU A 490 68.71 5.15 -21.28
N GLY A 491 67.72 5.76 -21.94
CA GLY A 491 67.74 5.97 -23.40
C GLY A 491 68.91 6.84 -23.86
N SER A 492 69.21 7.91 -23.13
CA SER A 492 70.36 8.80 -23.39
C SER A 492 71.69 8.06 -23.22
N LEU A 493 71.86 7.32 -22.12
CA LEU A 493 73.06 6.51 -21.87
C LEU A 493 73.25 5.43 -22.93
N ARG A 494 72.18 4.74 -23.34
CA ARG A 494 72.24 3.73 -24.40
C ARG A 494 72.64 4.33 -25.75
N SER A 495 72.13 5.51 -26.07
CA SER A 495 72.50 6.24 -27.30
C SER A 495 73.99 6.63 -27.28
N ARG A 496 74.49 7.14 -26.15
CA ARG A 496 75.90 7.49 -25.97
C ARG A 496 76.80 6.25 -26.07
N LEU A 497 76.40 5.14 -25.45
CA LEU A 497 77.11 3.86 -25.55
C LEU A 497 77.19 3.40 -27.01
N GLY A 498 76.07 3.46 -27.75
CA GLY A 498 76.06 3.12 -29.18
C GLY A 498 77.02 3.98 -30.02
N CYS A 499 77.14 5.28 -29.72
CA CYS A 499 78.14 6.14 -30.36
C CYS A 499 79.57 5.71 -30.03
N LEU A 500 79.86 5.39 -28.77
CA LEU A 500 81.19 4.93 -28.33
C LEU A 500 81.54 3.58 -28.96
N GLU A 501 80.61 2.62 -28.99
CA GLU A 501 80.77 1.33 -29.67
C GLU A 501 81.07 1.52 -31.16
N GLY A 502 80.34 2.41 -31.84
CA GLY A 502 80.61 2.76 -33.24
C GLY A 502 82.00 3.37 -33.45
N SER A 503 82.42 4.26 -32.56
CA SER A 503 83.76 4.88 -32.59
C SER A 503 84.87 3.86 -32.32
N LEU A 504 84.65 2.93 -31.38
CA LEU A 504 85.55 1.82 -31.08
C LEU A 504 85.72 0.90 -32.30
N HIS A 505 84.64 0.50 -32.96
CA HIS A 505 84.71 -0.30 -34.18
C HIS A 505 85.42 0.44 -35.32
N GLN A 506 85.23 1.75 -35.45
CA GLN A 506 85.95 2.55 -36.43
C GLN A 506 87.46 2.61 -36.11
N ALA A 507 87.82 2.82 -34.85
CA ALA A 507 89.21 2.81 -34.39
C ALA A 507 89.86 1.44 -34.61
N GLU A 508 89.12 0.35 -34.38
CA GLU A 508 89.60 -1.01 -34.63
C GLU A 508 89.82 -1.28 -36.13
N LYS A 509 88.88 -0.85 -37.00
CA LYS A 509 89.07 -0.89 -38.45
C LYS A 509 90.30 -0.08 -38.89
N ALA A 510 90.49 1.12 -38.33
CA ALA A 510 91.64 1.95 -38.61
C ALA A 510 92.95 1.28 -38.15
N LYS A 511 93.01 0.75 -36.93
CA LYS A 511 94.12 -0.04 -36.40
C LYS A 511 94.46 -1.21 -37.32
N MET A 512 93.46 -1.97 -37.77
CA MET A 512 93.66 -3.09 -38.70
C MET A 512 94.19 -2.62 -40.05
N ALA A 513 93.74 -1.49 -40.57
CA ALA A 513 94.27 -0.89 -41.80
C ALA A 513 95.73 -0.46 -41.62
N THR A 514 96.07 0.21 -40.52
CA THR A 514 97.45 0.59 -40.18
C THR A 514 98.35 -0.63 -39.99
N ALA A 515 97.87 -1.68 -39.31
CA ALA A 515 98.61 -2.93 -39.14
C ALA A 515 98.90 -3.61 -40.49
N LYS A 516 97.96 -3.58 -41.43
CA LYS A 516 98.17 -4.06 -42.81
C LYS A 516 99.23 -3.24 -43.56
N ASP A 517 99.16 -1.91 -43.49
CA ASP A 517 100.14 -1.01 -44.10
C ASP A 517 101.56 -1.23 -43.53
N ILE A 518 101.68 -1.33 -42.20
CA ILE A 518 102.93 -1.69 -41.52
C ILE A 518 103.43 -3.04 -42.02
N GLY A 519 102.55 -4.04 -42.17
CA GLY A 519 102.91 -5.35 -42.72
C GLY A 519 103.47 -5.28 -44.15
N VAL A 520 102.92 -4.41 -45.00
CA VAL A 520 103.45 -4.16 -46.36
C VAL A 520 104.82 -3.48 -46.30
N LYS A 521 104.96 -2.42 -45.49
CA LYS A 521 106.23 -1.70 -45.30
C LYS A 521 107.32 -2.59 -44.72
N ALA A 522 106.99 -3.42 -43.73
CA ALA A 522 107.90 -4.38 -43.12
C ALA A 522 108.40 -5.42 -44.13
N LYS A 523 107.53 -5.94 -45.01
CA LYS A 523 107.94 -6.82 -46.12
C LYS A 523 108.92 -6.12 -47.07
N PHE A 524 108.61 -4.89 -47.48
CA PHE A 524 109.51 -4.12 -48.34
C PHE A 524 110.88 -3.87 -47.70
N ILE A 525 110.92 -3.50 -46.42
CA ILE A 525 112.17 -3.33 -45.68
C ILE A 525 112.93 -4.66 -45.61
N ASN A 526 112.26 -5.77 -45.33
CA ASN A 526 112.88 -7.09 -45.29
C ASN A 526 113.48 -7.48 -46.64
N ASP A 527 112.76 -7.25 -47.76
CA ASP A 527 113.28 -7.48 -49.10
C ASP A 527 114.51 -6.61 -49.40
N LEU A 528 114.51 -5.36 -48.94
CA LEU A 528 115.66 -4.46 -49.06
C LEU A 528 116.85 -4.98 -48.24
N VAL A 529 116.63 -5.43 -46.99
CA VAL A 529 117.65 -6.02 -46.13
C VAL A 529 118.25 -7.28 -46.75
N ILE A 530 117.43 -8.16 -47.34
CA ILE A 530 117.91 -9.34 -48.06
C ILE A 530 118.79 -8.94 -49.26
N LYS A 531 118.36 -7.94 -50.07
CA LYS A 531 119.20 -7.41 -51.15
C LYS A 531 120.52 -6.84 -50.63
N LEU A 532 120.46 -6.02 -49.58
CA LEU A 532 121.64 -5.41 -48.95
C LEU A 532 122.60 -6.48 -48.40
N ALA A 533 122.07 -7.54 -47.80
CA ALA A 533 122.86 -8.69 -47.34
C ALA A 533 123.55 -9.41 -48.50
N SER A 534 122.84 -9.66 -49.61
CA SER A 534 123.44 -10.27 -50.81
C SER A 534 124.50 -9.39 -51.48
N GLU A 535 124.30 -8.07 -51.50
CA GLU A 535 125.29 -7.10 -51.98
C GLU A 535 126.51 -7.03 -51.05
N ARG A 536 126.29 -7.08 -49.73
CA ARG A 536 127.36 -7.17 -48.74
C ARG A 536 128.18 -8.45 -48.93
N GLU A 537 127.55 -9.60 -49.12
CA GLU A 537 128.24 -10.87 -49.44
C GLU A 537 129.03 -10.76 -50.76
N ARG A 538 128.43 -10.19 -51.81
CA ARG A 538 129.10 -9.96 -53.10
C ARG A 538 130.33 -9.05 -52.96
N LEU A 539 130.19 -7.93 -52.26
CA LEU A 539 131.29 -7.00 -51.98
C LEU A 539 132.36 -7.67 -51.12
N GLN A 540 131.98 -8.44 -50.10
CA GLN A 540 132.91 -9.17 -49.26
C GLN A 540 133.68 -10.24 -50.04
N ALA A 541 133.04 -10.92 -51.00
CA ALA A 541 133.72 -11.81 -51.94
C ALA A 541 134.71 -11.05 -52.84
N GLN A 542 134.34 -9.86 -53.35
CA GLN A 542 135.26 -9.00 -54.11
C GLN A 542 136.44 -8.52 -53.27
N VAL A 543 136.21 -8.10 -52.03
CA VAL A 543 137.26 -7.70 -51.09
C VAL A 543 138.18 -8.88 -50.78
N SER A 544 137.63 -10.08 -50.56
CA SER A 544 138.43 -11.28 -50.33
C SER A 544 139.32 -11.59 -51.53
N ARG A 545 138.79 -11.47 -52.75
CA ARG A 545 139.54 -11.66 -54.00
C ARG A 545 140.64 -10.62 -54.19
N LEU A 546 140.35 -9.34 -53.94
CA LEU A 546 141.35 -8.27 -53.93
C LEU A 546 142.41 -8.47 -52.85
N THR A 547 142.03 -9.02 -51.69
CA THR A 547 142.96 -9.33 -50.60
C THR A 547 143.90 -10.46 -51.01
N THR A 548 143.40 -11.52 -51.66
CA THR A 548 144.25 -12.59 -52.22
C THR A 548 145.13 -12.10 -53.35
N ASP A 549 144.63 -11.21 -54.21
CA ASP A 549 145.42 -10.61 -55.30
C ASP A 549 146.51 -9.67 -54.75
N ASN A 550 146.21 -8.89 -53.69
CA ASN A 550 147.20 -8.07 -52.99
C ASN A 550 148.21 -8.91 -52.20
N GLN A 551 147.80 -10.07 -51.66
CA GLN A 551 148.70 -11.05 -51.05
C GLN A 551 149.65 -11.63 -52.11
N ALA A 552 149.13 -11.99 -53.29
CA ALA A 552 149.92 -12.51 -54.42
C ALA A 552 150.87 -11.45 -55.02
N LEU A 553 150.47 -10.17 -55.04
CA LEU A 553 151.35 -9.05 -55.40
C LEU A 553 152.45 -8.82 -54.34
N ARG A 554 152.12 -8.94 -53.05
CA ARG A 554 153.10 -8.94 -51.95
C ARG A 554 154.12 -10.06 -52.08
N ASP A 555 153.70 -11.26 -52.50
CA ASP A 555 154.60 -12.41 -52.68
C ASP A 555 155.51 -12.31 -53.92
N SER A 556 155.29 -11.32 -54.81
CA SER A 556 156.08 -11.07 -56.02
C SER A 556 157.15 -9.96 -55.91
N SER A 557 157.34 -9.37 -54.73
CA SER A 557 158.40 -8.38 -54.45
C SER A 557 159.07 -8.65 -53.09
N GLN A 558 160.31 -9.14 -53.12
CA GLN A 558 161.00 -9.77 -51.99
C GLN A 558 161.94 -8.80 -51.24
N GLY A 559 161.71 -8.62 -49.93
CA GLY A 559 162.74 -8.25 -48.94
C GLY A 559 162.77 -6.80 -48.38
N ILE A 560 162.76 -6.73 -47.03
CA ILE A 560 163.36 -5.74 -46.08
C ILE A 560 162.42 -4.71 -45.38
N GLN A 561 162.28 -4.93 -44.04
CA GLN A 561 162.09 -4.01 -42.87
C GLN A 561 160.95 -2.94 -42.92
N ASP A 562 160.35 -2.40 -41.85
CA ASP A 562 160.71 -2.19 -40.43
C ASP A 562 159.43 -1.85 -39.59
N ASP A 563 159.65 -1.67 -38.29
CA ASP A 563 158.85 -1.45 -37.07
C ASP A 563 157.67 -0.43 -36.98
N GLY A 564 156.84 -0.64 -35.93
CA GLY A 564 156.05 0.36 -35.16
C GLY A 564 154.78 0.97 -35.79
N LYS A 565 153.78 1.52 -35.09
CA LYS A 565 153.29 1.61 -33.69
C LYS A 565 152.00 2.47 -33.73
N GLU A 566 151.03 2.16 -32.87
CA GLU A 566 150.07 3.09 -32.20
C GLU A 566 148.90 3.83 -32.92
N LEU A 567 147.79 3.90 -32.15
CA LEU A 567 146.72 4.92 -32.07
C LEU A 567 145.73 5.04 -33.25
N GLY A 568 144.41 5.19 -33.08
CA GLY A 568 143.57 5.42 -31.91
C GLY A 568 142.22 6.04 -32.34
N CYS A 569 141.22 5.98 -31.44
CA CYS A 569 140.11 6.93 -31.22
C CYS A 569 139.04 7.14 -32.35
N VAL A 570 137.71 7.06 -32.09
CA VAL A 570 136.78 7.96 -31.34
C VAL A 570 135.55 8.16 -32.25
N GLU A 571 134.27 8.23 -31.87
CA GLU A 571 133.58 8.44 -30.60
C GLU A 571 132.09 8.04 -30.75
N SER A 572 131.49 7.65 -29.61
CA SER A 572 130.15 7.99 -29.09
C SER A 572 128.88 7.88 -29.94
N PHE A 573 127.85 7.20 -29.42
CA PHE A 573 126.93 7.84 -28.46
C PHE A 573 125.98 6.78 -27.85
N GLU A 574 126.11 6.57 -26.54
CA GLU A 574 125.14 5.91 -25.67
C GLU A 574 124.14 6.97 -25.19
N GLY A 575 122.85 6.67 -25.23
CA GLY A 575 121.76 7.56 -24.81
C GLY A 575 120.83 6.84 -23.84
N SER A 576 121.12 7.06 -22.56
CA SER A 576 120.45 6.70 -21.31
C SER A 576 118.96 6.31 -21.29
N VAL A 577 118.73 5.28 -20.46
CA VAL A 577 117.60 5.07 -19.54
C VAL A 577 117.13 6.36 -18.85
N ALA A 578 115.81 6.52 -18.72
CA ALA A 578 115.20 7.19 -17.57
C ALA A 578 114.10 6.28 -17.02
N GLU A 579 114.38 5.76 -15.82
CA GLU A 579 113.44 5.12 -14.90
C GLU A 579 112.40 6.10 -14.36
N SER A 580 111.41 5.49 -13.69
CA SER A 580 110.58 6.03 -12.59
C SER A 580 109.19 6.54 -13.00
N SER A 581 108.09 6.18 -12.33
CA SER A 581 107.94 5.53 -11.03
C SER A 581 106.63 4.74 -10.95
N ALA A 582 106.68 3.60 -10.27
CA ALA A 582 105.55 2.95 -9.65
C ALA A 582 105.21 3.60 -8.29
N ALA A 583 103.92 3.68 -7.98
CA ALA A 583 103.30 3.67 -6.64
C ALA A 583 101.81 3.40 -6.93
N ASP A 584 101.22 2.23 -6.77
CA ASP A 584 101.16 1.24 -5.69
C ASP A 584 100.33 1.69 -4.46
N PHE A 585 99.36 0.82 -4.14
CA PHE A 585 98.40 0.79 -3.02
C PHE A 585 97.36 1.93 -2.92
N GLN A 586 96.07 1.67 -2.68
CA GLN A 586 95.53 0.77 -1.66
C GLN A 586 94.12 0.25 -1.99
N ALA A 587 93.91 -1.05 -1.76
CA ALA A 587 92.62 -1.68 -1.56
C ALA A 587 92.32 -1.74 -0.05
N GLU A 588 91.09 -1.41 0.33
CA GLU A 588 90.34 -1.76 1.56
C GLU A 588 89.15 -0.76 1.63
N ALA A 589 87.95 -1.05 2.13
CA ALA A 589 87.39 -2.23 2.74
C ALA A 589 85.85 -2.17 2.58
N TYR A 590 85.26 -3.35 2.65
CA TYR A 590 83.91 -3.63 3.11
C TYR A 590 83.43 -2.66 4.22
N SER A 591 82.18 -2.22 4.16
CA SER A 591 81.12 -2.88 4.96
C SER A 591 79.73 -2.22 4.83
N PRO A 592 78.68 -2.97 5.21
CA PRO A 592 77.28 -2.71 4.91
C PRO A 592 76.59 -1.90 6.02
N GLY A 593 75.49 -1.24 5.66
CA GLY A 593 74.52 -0.72 6.61
C GLY A 593 73.21 -1.50 6.48
N VAL A 594 73.16 -2.67 7.12
CA VAL A 594 71.92 -3.24 7.64
C VAL A 594 72.06 -3.11 9.15
N ASP A 595 71.19 -2.33 9.77
CA ASP A 595 70.74 -2.64 11.12
C ASP A 595 69.41 -3.38 10.99
N ASP A 596 69.47 -4.60 11.47
CA ASP A 596 68.36 -5.50 11.75
C ASP A 596 68.29 -5.64 13.29
N SER A 597 67.19 -6.20 13.77
CA SER A 597 67.01 -6.78 15.12
C SER A 597 66.51 -5.86 16.25
N ALA A 598 65.25 -6.06 16.63
CA ALA A 598 64.86 -6.99 17.70
C ALA A 598 63.44 -6.62 18.17
N ALA A 599 62.40 -7.42 17.95
CA ALA A 599 62.13 -8.72 18.55
C ALA A 599 61.96 -8.68 20.09
N ALA A 600 60.76 -9.11 20.51
CA ALA A 600 60.34 -9.72 21.78
C ALA A 600 59.14 -8.98 22.37
N ALA A 601 57.93 -9.51 22.16
CA ALA A 601 57.34 -10.60 22.94
C ALA A 601 56.90 -10.15 24.33
N GLY A 602 55.59 -10.17 24.53
CA GLY A 602 54.90 -9.90 25.78
C GLY A 602 53.43 -10.25 25.66
N ALA A 603 53.17 -11.52 25.33
CA ALA A 603 51.86 -12.14 25.43
C ALA A 603 51.50 -12.40 26.90
N ALA A 604 50.21 -12.72 27.09
CA ALA A 604 49.53 -13.20 28.29
C ALA A 604 49.12 -12.11 29.29
N GLY A 605 47.87 -12.08 29.78
CA GLY A 605 46.79 -13.03 29.62
C GLY A 605 45.76 -12.82 30.72
N ALA A 606 44.60 -13.44 30.50
CA ALA A 606 43.47 -13.61 31.42
C ALA A 606 42.69 -12.31 31.75
N ALA A 607 41.36 -12.31 31.78
CA ALA A 607 40.52 -13.40 32.22
C ALA A 607 39.24 -13.55 31.40
N LEU A 608 38.98 -14.81 31.07
CA LEU A 608 37.66 -15.40 30.91
C LEU A 608 36.77 -14.97 32.09
N ASN A 609 35.55 -14.51 31.81
CA ASN A 609 34.43 -14.71 32.73
C ASN A 609 33.20 -15.13 31.92
N VAL A 610 33.18 -16.43 31.61
CA VAL A 610 31.95 -17.19 31.38
C VAL A 610 31.28 -17.31 32.74
N GLY A 611 30.28 -16.46 32.96
CA GLY A 611 29.47 -16.44 34.18
C GLY A 611 28.17 -17.21 34.02
N ALA A 612 28.26 -18.53 34.23
CA ALA A 612 27.28 -19.41 34.84
C ALA A 612 25.78 -19.24 34.49
N VAL A 613 25.34 -20.16 33.63
CA VAL A 613 24.07 -20.88 33.75
C VAL A 613 23.75 -21.15 35.23
N ARG A 614 22.67 -20.56 35.74
CA ARG A 614 22.03 -21.05 36.97
C ARG A 614 20.95 -22.04 36.59
N SER A 615 21.23 -23.27 36.92
CA SER A 615 20.30 -24.38 37.09
C SER A 615 19.00 -23.95 37.77
N ILE A 616 17.89 -24.42 37.20
CA ILE A 616 16.56 -24.42 37.80
C ILE A 616 16.60 -25.38 38.99
N GLU A 617 16.64 -24.81 40.20
CA GLU A 617 16.43 -25.56 41.43
C GLU A 617 14.93 -25.77 41.61
N ALA A 618 14.49 -26.99 41.33
CA ALA A 618 13.15 -27.46 41.65
C ALA A 618 13.05 -27.69 43.17
N GLY A 619 12.32 -26.82 43.86
CA GLY A 619 11.96 -27.09 45.25
C GLY A 619 11.66 -25.84 46.06
N LEU A 620 10.44 -25.30 45.92
CA LEU A 620 9.61 -24.82 47.04
C LEU A 620 8.24 -24.33 46.51
N LEU A 621 7.47 -25.21 45.85
CA LEU A 621 6.05 -24.93 45.61
C LEU A 621 5.33 -25.04 46.95
N GLY A 622 5.22 -23.91 47.65
CA GLY A 622 4.48 -23.83 48.90
C GLY A 622 3.05 -24.36 48.71
N PRO A 623 2.43 -24.95 49.75
CA PRO A 623 1.14 -25.65 49.65
C PRO A 623 0.00 -24.80 49.05
N LYS A 624 0.15 -23.47 49.08
CA LYS A 624 -0.75 -22.51 48.42
C LYS A 624 -0.82 -22.69 46.90
N HIS A 625 0.29 -23.01 46.24
CA HIS A 625 0.31 -23.18 44.78
C HIS A 625 -0.28 -24.52 44.35
N VAL A 626 -0.14 -25.56 45.18
CA VAL A 626 -0.80 -26.85 44.96
C VAL A 626 -2.32 -26.70 45.11
N VAL A 627 -2.77 -25.90 46.08
CA VAL A 627 -4.21 -25.60 46.26
C VAL A 627 -4.76 -24.78 45.09
N VAL A 628 -4.00 -23.80 44.57
CA VAL A 628 -4.40 -23.03 43.38
C VAL A 628 -4.44 -23.90 42.14
N ALA A 629 -3.45 -24.77 41.92
CA ALA A 629 -3.47 -25.72 40.81
C ALA A 629 -4.63 -26.73 40.90
N ALA A 630 -4.94 -27.21 42.11
CA ALA A 630 -6.09 -28.09 42.36
C ALA A 630 -7.44 -27.37 42.13
N LEU A 631 -7.54 -26.09 42.48
CA LEU A 631 -8.73 -25.26 42.21
C LEU A 631 -8.91 -25.01 40.71
N VAL A 632 -7.83 -24.72 39.98
CA VAL A 632 -7.87 -24.55 38.52
C VAL A 632 -8.31 -25.84 37.84
N LEU A 633 -7.79 -26.99 38.27
CA LEU A 633 -8.22 -28.30 37.76
C LEU A 633 -9.68 -28.62 38.11
N ALA A 634 -10.14 -28.28 39.32
CA ALA A 634 -11.53 -28.47 39.72
C ALA A 634 -12.49 -27.59 38.91
N ILE A 635 -12.14 -26.32 38.67
CA ILE A 635 -12.94 -25.39 37.85
C ILE A 635 -12.98 -25.86 36.40
N SER A 636 -11.86 -26.35 35.87
CA SER A 636 -11.80 -26.90 34.51
C SER A 636 -12.64 -28.18 34.37
N ALA A 637 -12.59 -29.08 35.36
CA ALA A 637 -13.43 -30.28 35.39
C ALA A 637 -14.93 -29.95 35.51
N ILE A 638 -15.30 -28.92 36.29
CA ILE A 638 -16.68 -28.43 36.38
C ILE A 638 -17.12 -27.81 35.06
N GLY A 639 -16.27 -27.03 34.39
CA GLY A 639 -16.56 -26.48 33.06
C GLY A 639 -16.83 -27.55 32.01
N VAL A 640 -16.03 -28.62 31.99
CA VAL A 640 -16.25 -29.77 31.11
C VAL A 640 -17.55 -30.51 31.45
N TYR A 641 -17.88 -30.65 32.74
CA TYR A 641 -19.11 -31.31 33.18
C TYR A 641 -20.36 -30.50 32.80
N ILE A 642 -20.33 -29.18 32.91
CA ILE A 642 -21.40 -28.28 32.49
C ILE A 642 -21.58 -28.31 30.97
N PHE A 643 -20.47 -28.28 30.22
CA PHE A 643 -20.50 -28.36 28.76
C PHE A 643 -21.07 -29.70 28.24
N GLN A 644 -20.82 -30.80 28.94
CA GLN A 644 -21.41 -32.11 28.61
C GLN A 644 -22.92 -32.21 28.98
N LEU A 645 -23.38 -31.47 29.99
CA LEU A 645 -24.80 -31.38 30.35
C LEU A 645 -25.60 -30.55 29.33
N GLU A 646 -24.98 -29.52 28.74
CA GLU A 646 -25.58 -28.67 27.70
C GLU A 646 -25.61 -29.32 26.31
N SER A 647 -24.78 -30.36 26.08
CA SER A 647 -24.67 -31.06 24.80
C SER A 647 -25.54 -32.32 24.68
N CYS A 648 -26.46 -32.58 25.62
CA CYS A 648 -27.42 -33.69 25.51
C CYS A 648 -28.75 -33.19 24.91
N PRO A 649 -29.09 -33.55 23.65
CA PRO A 649 -30.39 -33.22 23.09
C PRO A 649 -31.43 -34.23 23.61
N PHE A 650 -32.42 -33.74 24.34
CA PHE A 650 -33.74 -34.37 24.44
C PHE A 650 -34.74 -33.55 23.63
#